data_AF-A0A948SN29-F1
#
_entry.id   AF-A0A948SN29-F1
#
_cell.length_a   1.000
_cell.length_b   1.000
_cell.length_c   1.000
_cell.angle_alpha   90.00
_cell.angle_beta   90.00
_cell.angle_gamma   90.00
#
_symmetry.space_group_name_H-M   'P 1'
#
loop_
_entity.id
_entity.type
_entity.pdbx_description
1 polymer ?
#
loop_
_entity_poly.entity_id
_entity_poly.type
_entity_poly.pdbx_seq_one_letter_code
_entity_poly.pdbx_strand_id
1 'polypeptide(L)'
;MTTIRSIHRAAWMVAGRFGSIAVVCVLALACGTARAQDIPQTPPPIRSKDLNRMLEAMQAGAEARAAAVAAFDAYVDRWQRLRDETVRPLQESMAAALAKAPGAAEPDMDFDVPDAPAGDAQTPAEAEAAAAAMSARIDEFRRAMEARDGARAAALEPFRARAAAVPNDVRAAERAFFELLRATATSDAQRAVVEREELVRRRRIAVASRPDLRTAFGLALTFPSLPSGVPADEALRARIDACIMAWERASTASLEQGGTADEFRSRRLAAAVEVAGMMPDEVGTRWIRGVRGRAANALGLWGIDPAAGLESALGDRATPEVRARIDRWADERDALVVQAAAQPAAPVDGVAASDRMALMTRDRELSEAALADLTALIADPALDKDALERKLMAESWKRRPDDDGDGGVRFAGESMMRSAMERSIATLGGDEAADAGDSQDADPFDPAMMERIMSAGTIRRADLEPVRARLGIPDEAATLWNQLCDDLVAKSADIESEMKSVVHAAMEGRGMVERSRAIAKRREAVETAWFDSVAAAFPSIPAEAIDAERGRRAVRRVIESGSLFLMQARMTGNRWIDADLDRAADACAPDARRAAAVPLADWRRAQVAAVGELVACSERMVERMSAASEAVEAANAAAEAEGNAEGAGVGSAVFEEFQKAQSDYQREVAEGARRAEAMQAASVQAVADAMPRPQAAVFRRSLRRQMHPEVYRDQDRVDAAIDSVLGDPSLGADQRGAVAAAWGESQTRFEGIAERLVAQSARNDRAMADMFGDMMGAVGSDGGPSDMERAATQSDDLAFDQAELRARTVRRVRAAVGDRVADAHGVR
;
A
#
# COMPACT_ATOMS: atom_id res chain seq x y z
N MET A 1 44.67 36.58 -11.39
CA MET A 1 43.25 36.79 -11.73
C MET A 1 42.75 35.97 -12.92
N THR A 2 43.61 35.24 -13.65
CA THR A 2 43.24 34.40 -14.80
C THR A 2 42.93 32.94 -14.45
N THR A 3 43.36 32.45 -13.27
CA THR A 3 43.24 31.05 -12.84
C THR A 3 41.88 30.69 -12.21
N ILE A 4 41.14 31.66 -11.68
CA ILE A 4 39.83 31.42 -11.04
C ILE A 4 38.71 31.29 -12.09
N ARG A 5 38.86 31.92 -13.27
CA ARG A 5 37.89 31.80 -14.38
C ARG A 5 37.98 30.46 -15.11
N SER A 6 39.11 29.75 -15.11
CA SER A 6 39.22 28.42 -15.73
C SER A 6 38.61 27.32 -14.84
N ILE A 7 38.77 27.43 -13.52
CA ILE A 7 38.18 26.50 -12.54
C ILE A 7 36.65 26.59 -12.55
N HIS A 8 36.08 27.80 -12.65
CA HIS A 8 34.61 27.94 -12.78
C HIS A 8 34.04 27.43 -14.10
N ARG A 9 34.78 27.52 -15.22
CA ARG A 9 34.35 26.93 -16.50
C ARG A 9 34.44 25.40 -16.50
N ALA A 10 35.47 24.83 -15.87
CA ALA A 10 35.59 23.39 -15.68
C ALA A 10 34.49 22.84 -14.76
N ALA A 11 34.19 23.52 -13.65
CA ALA A 11 33.09 23.15 -12.75
C ALA A 11 31.71 23.25 -13.41
N TRP A 12 31.47 24.25 -14.29
CA TRP A 12 30.23 24.36 -15.07
C TRP A 12 30.09 23.30 -16.17
N MET A 13 31.19 22.91 -16.83
CA MET A 13 31.17 21.80 -17.80
C MET A 13 30.98 20.44 -17.11
N VAL A 14 31.51 20.26 -15.91
CA VAL A 14 31.28 19.06 -15.08
C VAL A 14 29.85 19.05 -14.55
N ALA A 15 29.31 20.17 -14.03
CA ALA A 15 27.92 20.27 -13.59
C ALA A 15 26.89 20.09 -14.72
N GLY A 16 27.18 20.59 -15.93
CA GLY A 16 26.35 20.34 -17.12
C GLY A 16 26.40 18.88 -17.62
N ARG A 17 27.52 18.19 -17.41
CA ARG A 17 27.69 16.75 -17.69
C ARG A 17 27.00 15.88 -16.62
N PHE A 18 27.04 16.27 -15.35
CA PHE A 18 26.26 15.62 -14.28
C PHE A 18 24.75 15.84 -14.44
N GLY A 19 24.32 17.01 -14.92
CA GLY A 19 22.92 17.28 -15.25
C GLY A 19 22.39 16.41 -16.41
N SER A 20 23.22 16.13 -17.42
CA SER A 20 22.85 15.21 -18.51
C SER A 20 22.86 13.75 -18.07
N ILE A 21 23.77 13.35 -17.17
CA ILE A 21 23.77 12.02 -16.54
C ILE A 21 22.53 11.82 -15.65
N ALA A 22 22.18 12.80 -14.82
CA ALA A 22 20.96 12.75 -14.00
C ALA A 22 19.69 12.71 -14.87
N VAL A 23 19.65 13.45 -15.98
CA VAL A 23 18.53 13.39 -16.94
C VAL A 23 18.44 12.03 -17.63
N VAL A 24 19.57 11.39 -17.98
CA VAL A 24 19.59 10.05 -18.58
C VAL A 24 19.23 8.96 -17.56
N CYS A 25 19.69 9.04 -16.31
CA CYS A 25 19.30 8.11 -15.24
C CYS A 25 17.83 8.29 -14.83
N VAL A 26 17.30 9.51 -14.82
CA VAL A 26 15.87 9.79 -14.59
C VAL A 26 15.02 9.33 -15.79
N LEU A 27 15.51 9.48 -17.02
CA LEU A 27 14.87 8.91 -18.22
C LEU A 27 14.89 7.36 -18.18
N ALA A 28 15.96 6.74 -17.69
CA ALA A 28 16.07 5.29 -17.53
C ALA A 28 15.13 4.75 -16.42
N LEU A 29 15.02 5.45 -15.28
CA LEU A 29 14.01 5.18 -14.24
C LEU A 29 12.58 5.36 -14.76
N ALA A 30 12.33 6.37 -15.60
CA ALA A 30 11.04 6.55 -16.28
C ALA A 30 10.76 5.43 -17.31
N CYS A 31 11.78 4.83 -17.93
CA CYS A 31 11.63 3.70 -18.85
C CYS A 31 11.30 2.36 -18.16
N GLY A 32 11.53 2.22 -16.86
CA GLY A 32 11.02 1.10 -16.04
C GLY A 32 9.49 1.13 -15.91
N THR A 33 8.92 2.33 -15.78
CA THR A 33 7.45 2.55 -15.72
C THR A 33 6.73 2.29 -17.05
N ALA A 34 7.46 2.08 -18.15
CA ALA A 34 6.91 1.86 -19.48
C ALA A 34 6.23 0.48 -19.63
N ARG A 35 6.43 -0.49 -18.70
CA ARG A 35 5.74 -1.80 -18.75
C ARG A 35 4.23 -1.70 -18.54
N ALA A 36 3.77 -0.81 -17.65
CA ALA A 36 2.35 -0.59 -17.37
C ALA A 36 1.63 0.29 -18.43
N GLN A 37 2.39 1.04 -19.23
CA GLN A 37 1.85 1.96 -20.24
C GLN A 37 1.42 1.24 -21.52
N ASP A 38 2.02 0.11 -21.85
CA ASP A 38 1.69 -0.63 -23.08
C ASP A 38 0.43 -1.50 -22.96
N ILE A 39 0.00 -1.77 -21.72
CA ILE A 39 -1.24 -2.48 -21.42
C ILE A 39 -2.40 -1.48 -21.42
N PRO A 40 -3.59 -1.82 -21.96
CA PRO A 40 -4.76 -0.95 -21.91
C PRO A 40 -5.10 -0.69 -20.43
N GLN A 41 -4.98 0.56 -20.03
CA GLN A 41 -5.45 1.03 -18.74
C GLN A 41 -6.97 1.14 -18.82
N THR A 42 -7.69 0.30 -18.09
CA THR A 42 -9.13 0.49 -17.92
C THR A 42 -9.36 1.69 -17.01
N PRO A 43 -10.23 2.64 -17.39
CA PRO A 43 -10.57 3.72 -16.49
C PRO A 43 -11.20 3.12 -15.22
N PRO A 44 -10.91 3.69 -14.02
CA PRO A 44 -11.41 3.14 -12.77
C PRO A 44 -12.94 3.11 -12.81
N PRO A 45 -13.62 2.03 -12.41
CA PRO A 45 -15.08 1.92 -12.47
C PRO A 45 -15.79 3.03 -11.68
N ILE A 46 -17.07 3.27 -11.98
CA ILE A 46 -17.92 4.11 -11.14
C ILE A 46 -18.09 3.41 -9.79
N ARG A 47 -17.79 4.11 -8.69
CA ARG A 47 -17.85 3.55 -7.33
C ARG A 47 -19.14 3.94 -6.63
N SER A 48 -19.49 3.22 -5.56
CA SER A 48 -20.61 3.53 -4.67
C SER A 48 -20.50 4.95 -4.09
N LYS A 49 -19.29 5.45 -3.84
CA LYS A 49 -19.05 6.85 -3.42
C LYS A 49 -19.49 7.86 -4.48
N ASP A 50 -19.25 7.58 -5.77
CA ASP A 50 -19.68 8.44 -6.87
C ASP A 50 -21.21 8.45 -6.98
N LEU A 51 -21.85 7.28 -6.84
CA LEU A 51 -23.31 7.19 -6.79
C LEU A 51 -23.89 8.04 -5.65
N ASN A 52 -23.37 7.91 -4.44
CA ASN A 52 -23.86 8.67 -3.29
C ASN A 52 -23.70 10.18 -3.52
N ARG A 53 -22.53 10.62 -4.03
CA ARG A 53 -22.30 12.03 -4.41
C ARG A 53 -23.34 12.52 -5.43
N MET A 54 -23.65 11.72 -6.45
CA MET A 54 -24.66 12.06 -7.45
C MET A 54 -26.06 12.17 -6.85
N LEU A 55 -26.46 11.20 -6.02
CA LEU A 55 -27.78 11.18 -5.37
C LEU A 55 -27.97 12.36 -4.40
N GLU A 56 -26.92 12.75 -3.69
CA GLU A 56 -26.89 13.94 -2.83
C GLU A 56 -27.01 15.22 -3.66
N ALA A 57 -26.21 15.36 -4.72
CA ALA A 57 -26.26 16.52 -5.61
C ALA A 57 -27.60 16.66 -6.33
N MET A 58 -28.25 15.55 -6.70
CA MET A 58 -29.60 15.53 -7.26
C MET A 58 -30.68 15.83 -6.22
N GLN A 59 -30.39 15.75 -4.92
CA GLN A 59 -31.41 15.73 -3.86
C GLN A 59 -32.50 14.68 -4.15
N ALA A 60 -32.08 13.50 -4.62
CA ALA A 60 -33.00 12.48 -5.10
C ALA A 60 -33.96 12.00 -3.99
N GLY A 61 -35.25 11.92 -4.30
CA GLY A 61 -36.27 11.31 -3.43
C GLY A 61 -36.10 9.79 -3.32
N ALA A 62 -36.82 9.15 -2.39
CA ALA A 62 -36.66 7.73 -2.09
C ALA A 62 -36.83 6.80 -3.32
N GLU A 63 -37.83 7.08 -4.17
CA GLU A 63 -38.09 6.29 -5.39
C GLU A 63 -36.97 6.44 -6.43
N ALA A 64 -36.52 7.68 -6.69
CA ALA A 64 -35.40 7.95 -7.58
C ALA A 64 -34.08 7.33 -7.09
N ARG A 65 -33.84 7.37 -5.76
CA ARG A 65 -32.70 6.69 -5.12
C ARG A 65 -32.75 5.18 -5.34
N ALA A 66 -33.90 4.54 -5.12
CA ALA A 66 -34.05 3.10 -5.32
C ALA A 66 -33.78 2.68 -6.77
N ALA A 67 -34.34 3.42 -7.74
CA ALA A 67 -34.12 3.17 -9.16
C ALA A 67 -32.65 3.38 -9.58
N ALA A 68 -32.01 4.44 -9.09
CA ALA A 68 -30.60 4.72 -9.34
C ALA A 68 -29.67 3.66 -8.74
N VAL A 69 -29.96 3.16 -7.53
CA VAL A 69 -29.22 2.06 -6.90
C VAL A 69 -29.36 0.78 -7.71
N ALA A 70 -30.57 0.45 -8.18
CA ALA A 70 -30.78 -0.72 -9.03
C ALA A 70 -30.01 -0.63 -10.36
N ALA A 71 -30.02 0.55 -10.99
CA ALA A 71 -29.24 0.81 -12.21
C ALA A 71 -27.72 0.70 -11.96
N PHE A 72 -27.26 1.18 -10.81
CA PHE A 72 -25.86 1.09 -10.41
C PHE A 72 -25.42 -0.36 -10.15
N ASP A 73 -26.21 -1.14 -9.39
CA ASP A 73 -25.91 -2.55 -9.14
C ASP A 73 -25.84 -3.34 -10.46
N ALA A 74 -26.74 -3.06 -11.42
CA ALA A 74 -26.69 -3.66 -12.75
C ALA A 74 -25.44 -3.24 -13.56
N TYR A 75 -25.00 -2.00 -13.41
CA TYR A 75 -23.73 -1.52 -13.97
C TYR A 75 -22.54 -2.26 -13.37
N VAL A 76 -22.47 -2.41 -12.04
CA VAL A 76 -21.37 -3.12 -11.36
C VAL A 76 -21.31 -4.57 -11.84
N ASP A 77 -22.45 -5.27 -11.90
CA ASP A 77 -22.51 -6.66 -12.40
C ASP A 77 -22.10 -6.76 -13.90
N ARG A 78 -22.36 -5.73 -14.72
CA ARG A 78 -21.91 -5.65 -16.12
C ARG A 78 -20.42 -5.34 -16.23
N TRP A 79 -19.92 -4.42 -15.40
CA TRP A 79 -18.51 -4.06 -15.33
C TRP A 79 -17.64 -5.24 -14.91
N GLN A 80 -18.04 -5.94 -13.84
CA GLN A 80 -17.31 -7.11 -13.35
C GLN A 80 -17.20 -8.21 -14.41
N ARG A 81 -18.30 -8.48 -15.15
CA ARG A 81 -18.27 -9.42 -16.29
C ARG A 81 -17.35 -8.94 -17.41
N LEU A 82 -17.47 -7.67 -17.83
CA LEU A 82 -16.59 -7.12 -18.85
C LEU A 82 -15.11 -7.21 -18.42
N ARG A 83 -14.81 -6.91 -17.17
CA ARG A 83 -13.46 -6.98 -16.62
C ARG A 83 -12.94 -8.42 -16.61
N ASP A 84 -13.71 -9.34 -16.04
CA ASP A 84 -13.27 -10.71 -15.79
C ASP A 84 -13.26 -11.57 -17.07
N GLU A 85 -14.18 -11.34 -18.00
CA GLU A 85 -14.29 -12.12 -19.26
C GLU A 85 -13.47 -11.52 -20.41
N THR A 86 -13.18 -10.21 -20.38
CA THR A 86 -12.50 -9.52 -21.50
C THR A 86 -11.21 -8.84 -21.09
N VAL A 87 -11.26 -7.93 -20.11
CA VAL A 87 -10.11 -7.06 -19.81
C VAL A 87 -8.96 -7.88 -19.22
N ARG A 88 -9.22 -8.63 -18.14
CA ARG A 88 -8.17 -9.38 -17.43
C ARG A 88 -7.53 -10.46 -18.32
N PRO A 89 -8.29 -11.31 -19.05
CA PRO A 89 -7.68 -12.29 -19.97
C PRO A 89 -6.83 -11.62 -21.06
N LEU A 90 -7.25 -10.45 -21.55
CA LEU A 90 -6.47 -9.68 -22.51
C LEU A 90 -5.17 -9.16 -21.90
N GLN A 91 -5.23 -8.58 -20.69
CA GLN A 91 -4.05 -8.08 -19.96
C GLN A 91 -3.07 -9.21 -19.65
N GLU A 92 -3.56 -10.37 -19.22
CA GLU A 92 -2.74 -11.58 -18.98
C GLU A 92 -2.06 -12.06 -20.27
N SER A 93 -2.79 -12.08 -21.39
CA SER A 93 -2.25 -12.49 -22.68
C SER A 93 -1.20 -11.51 -23.20
N MET A 94 -1.44 -10.21 -23.05
CA MET A 94 -0.48 -9.15 -23.42
C MET A 94 0.79 -9.20 -22.55
N ALA A 95 0.63 -9.40 -21.24
CA ALA A 95 1.76 -9.56 -20.32
C ALA A 95 2.59 -10.80 -20.66
N ALA A 96 1.93 -11.94 -20.94
CA ALA A 96 2.61 -13.17 -21.36
C ALA A 96 3.33 -13.02 -22.71
N ALA A 97 2.79 -12.22 -23.63
CA ALA A 97 3.47 -11.90 -24.89
C ALA A 97 4.68 -11.01 -24.69
N LEU A 98 4.57 -9.97 -23.84
CA LEU A 98 5.68 -9.10 -23.48
C LEU A 98 6.82 -9.84 -22.76
N ALA A 99 6.50 -10.79 -21.89
CA ALA A 99 7.49 -11.63 -21.20
C ALA A 99 8.30 -12.51 -22.17
N LYS A 100 7.76 -12.81 -23.36
CA LYS A 100 8.42 -13.61 -24.41
C LYS A 100 9.14 -12.77 -25.46
N ALA A 101 9.03 -11.44 -25.39
CA ALA A 101 9.65 -10.55 -26.38
C ALA A 101 11.19 -10.55 -26.22
N PRO A 102 11.96 -10.69 -27.32
CA PRO A 102 13.42 -10.61 -27.26
C PRO A 102 13.87 -9.24 -26.76
N GLY A 103 14.77 -9.19 -25.78
CA GLY A 103 15.21 -7.95 -25.12
C GLY A 103 14.37 -7.54 -23.90
N ALA A 104 13.59 -8.45 -23.31
CA ALA A 104 12.87 -8.19 -22.05
C ALA A 104 13.78 -8.03 -20.82
N ALA A 105 15.01 -8.57 -20.89
CA ALA A 105 16.07 -8.29 -19.92
C ALA A 105 16.47 -6.82 -20.02
N GLU A 106 16.65 -6.16 -18.87
CA GLU A 106 17.15 -4.78 -18.87
C GLU A 106 18.50 -4.73 -19.58
N PRO A 107 18.74 -3.74 -20.47
CA PRO A 107 20.07 -3.53 -20.99
C PRO A 107 21.02 -3.40 -19.80
N ASP A 108 22.16 -4.08 -19.84
CA ASP A 108 23.11 -4.10 -18.73
C ASP A 108 23.42 -2.65 -18.28
N MET A 109 22.93 -2.30 -17.09
CA MET A 109 22.94 -0.94 -16.55
C MET A 109 24.22 -0.66 -15.77
N ASP A 110 25.21 -1.57 -15.82
CA ASP A 110 26.56 -1.33 -15.32
C ASP A 110 27.24 -0.25 -16.16
N PHE A 111 26.82 0.99 -15.89
CA PHE A 111 27.64 2.17 -16.08
C PHE A 111 28.73 2.14 -15.02
N ASP A 112 29.69 1.22 -15.18
CA ASP A 112 31.03 1.42 -14.67
C ASP A 112 31.54 2.70 -15.36
N VAL A 113 31.28 3.82 -14.70
CA VAL A 113 32.00 5.05 -14.94
C VAL A 113 33.42 4.68 -14.54
N PRO A 114 34.38 4.53 -15.48
CA PRO A 114 35.76 4.30 -15.07
C PRO A 114 36.09 5.43 -14.10
N ASP A 115 36.48 5.08 -12.88
CA ASP A 115 36.82 6.03 -11.82
C ASP A 115 37.59 7.16 -12.48
N ALA A 116 36.99 8.36 -12.52
CA ALA A 116 37.70 9.52 -13.01
C ALA A 116 38.93 9.60 -12.10
N PRO A 117 40.16 9.45 -12.65
CA PRO A 117 41.34 9.35 -11.81
C PRO A 117 41.35 10.57 -10.90
N ALA A 118 41.29 10.33 -9.59
CA ALA A 118 41.20 11.38 -8.59
C ALA A 118 42.49 12.25 -8.50
N GLY A 119 43.32 12.27 -9.53
CA GLY A 119 44.54 13.02 -9.62
C GLY A 119 44.89 13.34 -11.07
N ASP A 120 45.09 14.64 -11.31
CA ASP A 120 45.76 15.29 -12.42
C ASP A 120 45.07 15.41 -13.79
N ALA A 121 45.32 16.56 -14.41
CA ALA A 121 44.56 17.16 -15.50
C ALA A 121 44.44 16.27 -16.75
N GLN A 122 43.21 15.89 -17.10
CA GLN A 122 42.88 15.39 -18.43
C GLN A 122 43.25 16.43 -19.48
N THR A 123 44.08 16.03 -20.45
CA THR A 123 44.36 16.87 -21.62
C THR A 123 43.06 17.09 -22.43
N PRO A 124 42.92 18.19 -23.19
CA PRO A 124 41.74 18.42 -24.03
C PRO A 124 41.41 17.24 -24.97
N ALA A 125 42.44 16.52 -25.44
CA ALA A 125 42.28 15.36 -26.30
C ALA A 125 41.70 14.14 -25.56
N GLU A 126 42.09 13.90 -24.30
CA GLU A 126 41.52 12.83 -23.47
C GLU A 126 40.07 13.13 -23.07
N ALA A 127 39.76 14.41 -22.82
CA ALA A 127 38.39 14.85 -22.54
C ALA A 127 37.47 14.74 -23.77
N GLU A 128 38.01 14.96 -24.97
CA GLU A 128 37.29 14.79 -26.24
C GLU A 128 37.09 13.30 -26.58
N ALA A 129 38.10 12.45 -26.35
CA ALA A 129 38.00 11.00 -26.51
C ALA A 129 36.98 10.38 -25.53
N ALA A 130 36.96 10.81 -24.26
CA ALA A 130 35.98 10.39 -23.28
C ALA A 130 34.56 10.84 -23.65
N ALA A 131 34.39 12.06 -24.20
CA ALA A 131 33.11 12.54 -24.68
C ALA A 131 32.60 11.77 -25.91
N ALA A 132 33.50 11.41 -26.84
CA ALA A 132 33.17 10.59 -28.00
C ALA A 132 32.78 9.15 -27.60
N ALA A 133 33.51 8.55 -26.65
CA ALA A 133 33.18 7.23 -26.10
C ALA A 133 31.82 7.24 -25.38
N MET A 134 31.52 8.29 -24.62
CA MET A 134 30.23 8.46 -23.97
C MET A 134 29.10 8.66 -24.98
N SER A 135 29.30 9.49 -26.01
CA SER A 135 28.31 9.67 -27.09
C SER A 135 28.02 8.36 -27.82
N ALA A 136 29.05 7.55 -28.10
CA ALA A 136 28.89 6.25 -28.73
C ALA A 136 28.08 5.27 -27.86
N ARG A 137 28.31 5.25 -26.54
CA ARG A 137 27.53 4.47 -25.57
C ARG A 137 26.08 4.95 -25.46
N ILE A 138 25.84 6.26 -25.48
CA ILE A 138 24.47 6.82 -25.51
C ILE A 138 23.72 6.40 -26.78
N ASP A 139 24.39 6.42 -27.94
CA ASP A 139 23.77 6.00 -29.20
C ASP A 139 23.55 4.48 -29.26
N GLU A 140 24.41 3.69 -28.64
CA GLU A 140 24.22 2.24 -28.47
C GLU A 140 23.03 1.93 -27.56
N PHE A 141 22.95 2.61 -26.41
CA PHE A 141 21.80 2.52 -25.50
C PHE A 141 20.50 2.92 -26.20
N ARG A 142 20.50 4.03 -26.96
CA ARG A 142 19.33 4.46 -27.75
C ARG A 142 18.90 3.39 -28.74
N ARG A 143 19.84 2.81 -29.50
CA ARG A 143 19.56 1.72 -30.45
C ARG A 143 19.01 0.47 -29.76
N ALA A 144 19.54 0.11 -28.59
CA ALA A 144 19.03 -0.99 -27.79
C ALA A 144 17.59 -0.73 -27.30
N MET A 145 17.28 0.50 -26.87
CA MET A 145 15.94 0.92 -26.47
C MET A 145 14.96 0.91 -27.65
N GLU A 146 15.34 1.46 -28.81
CA GLU A 146 14.51 1.43 -30.02
C GLU A 146 14.22 -0.01 -30.48
N ALA A 147 15.22 -0.89 -30.44
CA ALA A 147 15.04 -2.31 -30.77
C ALA A 147 14.11 -3.01 -29.77
N ARG A 148 14.22 -2.71 -28.47
CA ARG A 148 13.34 -3.20 -27.41
C ARG A 148 11.90 -2.75 -27.63
N ASP A 149 11.69 -1.46 -27.89
CA ASP A 149 10.37 -0.89 -28.11
C ASP A 149 9.74 -1.44 -29.39
N GLY A 150 10.53 -1.65 -30.44
CA GLY A 150 10.11 -2.35 -31.67
C GLY A 150 9.68 -3.80 -31.42
N ALA A 151 10.43 -4.55 -30.61
CA ALA A 151 10.08 -5.93 -30.24
C ALA A 151 8.80 -5.99 -29.39
N ARG A 152 8.61 -5.04 -28.47
CA ARG A 152 7.39 -4.93 -27.65
C ARG A 152 6.17 -4.57 -28.50
N ALA A 153 6.30 -3.59 -29.39
CA ALA A 153 5.22 -3.23 -30.32
C ALA A 153 4.81 -4.43 -31.18
N ALA A 154 5.77 -5.20 -31.72
CA ALA A 154 5.50 -6.41 -32.49
C ALA A 154 4.80 -7.51 -31.65
N ALA A 155 5.19 -7.68 -30.38
CA ALA A 155 4.55 -8.65 -29.49
C ALA A 155 3.09 -8.29 -29.14
N LEU A 156 2.76 -6.98 -29.13
CA LEU A 156 1.43 -6.49 -28.78
C LEU A 156 0.49 -6.30 -29.97
N GLU A 157 1.01 -6.26 -31.19
CA GLU A 157 0.21 -6.07 -32.41
C GLU A 157 -1.00 -7.03 -32.53
N PRO A 158 -0.90 -8.34 -32.18
CA PRO A 158 -2.05 -9.25 -32.22
C PRO A 158 -3.22 -8.85 -31.31
N PHE A 159 -2.95 -8.06 -30.26
CA PHE A 159 -3.94 -7.66 -29.26
C PHE A 159 -4.54 -6.28 -29.52
N ARG A 160 -3.95 -5.50 -30.44
CA ARG A 160 -4.26 -4.09 -30.66
C ARG A 160 -5.74 -3.80 -30.94
N ALA A 161 -6.36 -4.61 -31.81
CA ALA A 161 -7.77 -4.45 -32.15
C ALA A 161 -8.70 -4.70 -30.94
N ARG A 162 -8.39 -5.73 -30.12
CA ARG A 162 -9.20 -6.04 -28.93
C ARG A 162 -8.98 -5.00 -27.84
N ALA A 163 -7.73 -4.57 -27.63
CA ALA A 163 -7.37 -3.47 -26.74
C ALA A 163 -8.11 -2.16 -27.09
N ALA A 164 -8.19 -1.81 -28.38
CA ALA A 164 -8.92 -0.64 -28.85
C ALA A 164 -10.45 -0.73 -28.66
N ALA A 165 -11.01 -1.94 -28.56
CA ALA A 165 -12.44 -2.16 -28.32
C ALA A 165 -12.83 -1.99 -26.84
N VAL A 166 -11.92 -2.25 -25.90
CA VAL A 166 -12.20 -2.19 -24.45
C VAL A 166 -12.81 -0.85 -24.02
N PRO A 167 -12.26 0.33 -24.39
CA PRO A 167 -12.86 1.62 -24.03
C PRO A 167 -14.30 1.80 -24.56
N ASN A 168 -14.64 1.21 -25.72
CA ASN A 168 -15.98 1.28 -26.28
C ASN A 168 -16.96 0.39 -25.49
N ASP A 169 -16.53 -0.82 -25.11
CA ASP A 169 -17.33 -1.73 -24.29
C ASP A 169 -17.62 -1.12 -22.90
N VAL A 170 -16.61 -0.48 -22.29
CA VAL A 170 -16.75 0.27 -21.03
C VAL A 170 -17.73 1.43 -21.19
N ARG A 171 -17.56 2.25 -22.25
CA ARG A 171 -18.45 3.38 -22.53
C ARG A 171 -19.88 2.91 -22.75
N ALA A 172 -20.11 1.76 -23.39
CA ALA A 172 -21.44 1.20 -23.59
C ALA A 172 -22.09 0.74 -22.26
N ALA A 173 -21.31 0.24 -21.30
CA ALA A 173 -21.80 -0.10 -19.98
C ALA A 173 -22.18 1.17 -19.17
N GLU A 174 -21.31 2.17 -19.15
CA GLU A 174 -21.56 3.44 -18.44
C GLU A 174 -22.70 4.23 -19.06
N ARG A 175 -22.82 4.24 -20.40
CA ARG A 175 -23.92 4.93 -21.09
C ARG A 175 -25.28 4.40 -20.67
N ALA A 176 -25.43 3.07 -20.58
CA ALA A 176 -26.69 2.46 -20.14
C ALA A 176 -27.03 2.87 -18.69
N PHE A 177 -26.03 2.95 -17.81
CA PHE A 177 -26.19 3.44 -16.44
C PHE A 177 -26.65 4.90 -16.41
N PHE A 178 -25.96 5.79 -17.13
CA PHE A 178 -26.31 7.22 -17.17
C PHE A 178 -27.67 7.47 -17.84
N GLU A 179 -28.07 6.65 -18.82
CA GLU A 179 -29.41 6.71 -19.42
C GLU A 179 -30.51 6.38 -18.40
N LEU A 180 -30.32 5.33 -17.60
CA LEU A 180 -31.24 4.99 -16.52
C LEU A 180 -31.25 6.10 -15.44
N LEU A 181 -30.09 6.62 -15.05
CA LEU A 181 -29.99 7.68 -14.06
C LEU A 181 -30.68 8.97 -14.53
N ARG A 182 -30.52 9.35 -15.80
CA ARG A 182 -31.25 10.48 -16.42
C ARG A 182 -32.76 10.27 -16.39
N ALA A 183 -33.24 9.03 -16.56
CA ALA A 183 -34.67 8.73 -16.47
C ALA A 183 -35.24 8.92 -15.04
N THR A 184 -34.40 8.85 -14.01
CA THR A 184 -34.82 9.13 -12.61
C THR A 184 -34.85 10.62 -12.25
N ALA A 185 -34.28 11.49 -13.09
CA ALA A 185 -34.20 12.92 -12.82
C ALA A 185 -35.54 13.63 -13.14
N THR A 186 -36.12 14.27 -12.13
CA THR A 186 -37.41 14.97 -12.20
C THR A 186 -37.29 16.45 -12.57
N SER A 187 -36.07 17.01 -12.62
CA SER A 187 -35.81 18.40 -12.99
C SER A 187 -34.60 18.55 -13.93
N ASP A 188 -34.52 19.68 -14.64
CA ASP A 188 -33.38 19.98 -15.51
C ASP A 188 -32.07 20.14 -14.72
N ALA A 189 -32.14 20.65 -13.47
CA ALA A 189 -31.00 20.73 -12.57
C ALA A 189 -30.46 19.34 -12.19
N GLN A 190 -31.34 18.38 -11.91
CA GLN A 190 -30.94 16.99 -11.65
C GLN A 190 -30.34 16.33 -12.90
N ARG A 191 -30.91 16.58 -14.09
CA ARG A 191 -30.33 16.08 -15.34
C ARG A 191 -28.94 16.67 -15.62
N ALA A 192 -28.72 17.95 -15.30
CA ALA A 192 -27.42 18.59 -15.45
C ALA A 192 -26.34 17.97 -14.55
N VAL A 193 -26.69 17.57 -13.32
CA VAL A 193 -25.77 16.82 -12.43
C VAL A 193 -25.33 15.50 -13.09
N VAL A 194 -26.28 14.74 -13.62
CA VAL A 194 -25.99 13.46 -14.29
C VAL A 194 -25.16 13.67 -15.56
N GLU A 195 -25.49 14.69 -16.37
CA GLU A 195 -24.76 15.03 -17.58
C GLU A 195 -23.30 15.42 -17.28
N ARG A 196 -23.08 16.22 -16.23
CA ARG A 196 -21.74 16.64 -15.81
C ARG A 196 -20.85 15.45 -15.46
N GLU A 197 -21.37 14.53 -14.67
CA GLU A 197 -20.64 13.32 -14.26
C GLU A 197 -20.36 12.40 -15.45
N GLU A 198 -21.32 12.21 -16.35
CA GLU A 198 -21.10 11.47 -17.59
C GLU A 198 -19.99 12.09 -18.46
N LEU A 199 -19.94 13.42 -18.57
CA LEU A 199 -18.88 14.11 -19.30
C LEU A 199 -17.51 13.89 -18.64
N VAL A 200 -17.41 13.95 -17.31
CA VAL A 200 -16.16 13.61 -16.58
C VAL A 200 -15.73 12.17 -16.88
N ARG A 201 -16.66 11.22 -16.83
CA ARG A 201 -16.38 9.81 -17.13
C ARG A 201 -15.90 9.61 -18.57
N ARG A 202 -16.52 10.26 -19.54
CA ARG A 202 -16.10 10.23 -20.95
C ARG A 202 -14.70 10.79 -21.14
N ARG A 203 -14.34 11.88 -20.46
CA ARG A 203 -12.97 12.43 -20.44
C ARG A 203 -11.97 11.43 -19.85
N ARG A 204 -12.30 10.78 -18.72
CA ARG A 204 -11.46 9.72 -18.11
C ARG A 204 -11.22 8.56 -19.07
N ILE A 205 -12.26 8.07 -19.75
CA ILE A 205 -12.14 7.01 -20.76
C ILE A 205 -11.23 7.46 -21.91
N ALA A 206 -11.41 8.68 -22.41
CA ALA A 206 -10.61 9.21 -23.52
C ALA A 206 -9.12 9.39 -23.17
N VAL A 207 -8.81 9.75 -21.92
CA VAL A 207 -7.43 9.83 -21.43
C VAL A 207 -6.84 8.44 -21.25
N ALA A 208 -7.58 7.51 -20.64
CA ALA A 208 -7.12 6.14 -20.41
C ALA A 208 -6.85 5.37 -21.72
N SER A 209 -7.60 5.67 -22.80
CA SER A 209 -7.44 5.04 -24.10
C SER A 209 -6.30 5.62 -24.96
N ARG A 210 -5.63 6.68 -24.52
CA ARG A 210 -4.67 7.45 -25.32
C ARG A 210 -3.29 7.51 -24.67
N PRO A 211 -2.26 6.85 -25.24
CA PRO A 211 -0.90 6.86 -24.71
C PRO A 211 -0.34 8.27 -24.48
N ASP A 212 -0.57 9.18 -25.43
CA ASP A 212 -0.09 10.57 -25.40
C ASP A 212 -0.68 11.40 -24.25
N LEU A 213 -1.88 11.04 -23.79
CA LEU A 213 -2.53 11.70 -22.66
C LEU A 213 -2.19 11.04 -21.32
N ARG A 214 -1.92 9.73 -21.30
CA ARG A 214 -1.53 9.00 -20.07
C ARG A 214 -0.21 9.49 -19.49
N THR A 215 0.71 9.93 -20.34
CA THR A 215 2.00 10.50 -19.92
C THR A 215 1.90 11.97 -19.48
N ALA A 216 0.75 12.61 -19.67
CA ALA A 216 0.51 13.98 -19.22
C ALA A 216 0.16 13.98 -17.72
N PHE A 217 1.19 13.94 -16.87
CA PHE A 217 1.05 14.03 -15.41
C PHE A 217 0.16 15.23 -15.00
N GLY A 218 -0.79 14.99 -14.09
CA GLY A 218 -1.60 16.04 -13.45
C GLY A 218 -2.69 16.68 -14.34
N LEU A 219 -3.16 16.01 -15.40
CA LEU A 219 -4.24 16.54 -16.23
C LEU A 219 -5.59 16.52 -15.47
N ALA A 220 -5.94 17.64 -14.85
CA ALA A 220 -7.20 17.79 -14.12
C ALA A 220 -8.41 17.81 -15.07
N LEU A 221 -9.22 16.74 -15.05
CA LEU A 221 -10.32 16.48 -15.99
C LEU A 221 -11.64 17.21 -15.65
N THR A 222 -11.66 17.95 -14.55
CA THR A 222 -12.83 18.69 -14.06
C THR A 222 -12.59 20.20 -14.13
N PHE A 223 -13.68 20.95 -14.25
CA PHE A 223 -13.61 22.41 -14.13
C PHE A 223 -13.18 22.78 -12.70
N PRO A 224 -12.35 23.82 -12.49
CA PRO A 224 -11.96 24.24 -11.14
C PRO A 224 -13.18 24.58 -10.26
N SER A 225 -13.16 24.13 -9.01
CA SER A 225 -14.24 24.44 -8.05
C SER A 225 -14.38 25.95 -7.85
N LEU A 226 -15.62 26.43 -7.85
CA LEU A 226 -15.95 27.83 -7.59
C LEU A 226 -15.64 28.19 -6.12
N PRO A 227 -15.29 29.45 -5.82
CA PRO A 227 -15.05 29.86 -4.44
C PRO A 227 -16.35 29.82 -3.62
N SER A 228 -16.25 29.46 -2.35
CA SER A 228 -17.39 29.43 -1.42
C SER A 228 -18.01 30.82 -1.29
N GLY A 229 -19.31 30.95 -1.55
CA GLY A 229 -20.05 32.22 -1.42
C GLY A 229 -20.41 32.94 -2.72
N VAL A 230 -20.24 32.33 -3.90
CA VAL A 230 -20.75 32.86 -5.19
C VAL A 230 -22.15 32.26 -5.48
N PRO A 231 -23.20 32.98 -5.94
CA PRO A 231 -23.45 34.44 -6.04
C PRO A 231 -24.76 34.90 -5.33
N ALA A 232 -25.10 36.21 -5.39
CA ALA A 232 -26.30 36.82 -4.79
C ALA A 232 -27.59 36.76 -5.64
N ASP A 233 -27.57 36.21 -6.87
CA ASP A 233 -28.72 36.11 -7.80
C ASP A 233 -28.64 34.81 -8.66
N GLU A 234 -29.78 34.15 -8.84
CA GLU A 234 -30.01 32.94 -9.65
C GLU A 234 -29.62 33.12 -11.14
N ALA A 235 -29.81 34.31 -11.71
CA ALA A 235 -29.47 34.59 -13.11
C ALA A 235 -27.96 34.57 -13.37
N LEU A 236 -27.15 35.06 -12.43
CA LEU A 236 -25.69 34.99 -12.53
C LEU A 236 -25.20 33.55 -12.38
N ARG A 237 -25.78 32.80 -11.44
CA ARG A 237 -25.48 31.37 -11.26
C ARG A 237 -25.75 30.57 -12.53
N ALA A 238 -26.92 30.77 -13.15
CA ALA A 238 -27.28 30.09 -14.40
C ALA A 238 -26.31 30.41 -15.55
N ARG A 239 -25.81 31.65 -15.66
CA ARG A 239 -24.81 32.03 -16.67
C ARG A 239 -23.46 31.35 -16.43
N ILE A 240 -23.00 31.32 -15.18
CA ILE A 240 -21.75 30.63 -14.81
C ILE A 240 -21.86 29.13 -15.11
N ASP A 241 -22.96 28.49 -14.68
CA ASP A 241 -23.19 27.06 -14.92
C ASP A 241 -23.27 26.74 -16.42
N ALA A 242 -23.90 27.62 -17.23
CA ALA A 242 -23.95 27.46 -18.68
C ALA A 242 -22.56 27.55 -19.34
N CYS A 243 -21.72 28.48 -18.90
CA CYS A 243 -20.34 28.62 -19.38
C CYS A 243 -19.51 27.37 -19.04
N ILE A 244 -19.60 26.89 -17.79
CA ILE A 244 -18.92 25.67 -17.35
C ILE A 244 -19.38 24.47 -18.17
N MET A 245 -20.69 24.27 -18.35
CA MET A 245 -21.23 23.15 -19.13
C MET A 245 -20.84 23.22 -20.61
N ALA A 246 -20.77 24.41 -21.20
CA ALA A 246 -20.29 24.59 -22.57
C ALA A 246 -18.83 24.14 -22.71
N TRP A 247 -17.96 24.54 -21.77
CA TRP A 247 -16.59 24.06 -21.71
C TRP A 247 -16.51 22.54 -21.51
N GLU A 248 -17.31 21.98 -20.59
CA GLU A 248 -17.31 20.54 -20.32
C GLU A 248 -17.68 19.73 -21.56
N ARG A 249 -18.68 20.14 -22.32
CA ARG A 249 -19.06 19.47 -23.59
C ARG A 249 -17.96 19.62 -24.64
N ALA A 250 -17.45 20.83 -24.85
CA ALA A 250 -16.45 21.12 -25.87
C ALA A 250 -15.11 20.41 -25.60
N SER A 251 -14.68 20.37 -24.34
CA SER A 251 -13.44 19.71 -23.92
C SER A 251 -13.54 18.18 -24.03
N THR A 252 -14.68 17.60 -23.68
CA THR A 252 -14.94 16.16 -23.88
C THR A 252 -14.89 15.78 -25.35
N ALA A 253 -15.61 16.51 -26.20
CA ALA A 253 -15.59 16.29 -27.64
C ALA A 253 -14.17 16.42 -28.22
N SER A 254 -13.41 17.42 -27.77
CA SER A 254 -12.01 17.62 -28.18
C SER A 254 -11.15 16.39 -27.87
N LEU A 255 -11.21 15.88 -26.63
CA LEU A 255 -10.40 14.72 -26.23
C LEU A 255 -10.78 13.45 -26.99
N GLU A 256 -12.08 13.23 -27.24
CA GLU A 256 -12.58 12.09 -28.02
C GLU A 256 -12.21 12.18 -29.51
N GLN A 257 -12.04 13.38 -30.05
CA GLN A 257 -11.66 13.65 -31.44
C GLN A 257 -10.16 13.74 -31.68
N GLY A 258 -9.33 13.45 -30.66
CA GLY A 258 -7.87 13.45 -30.81
C GLY A 258 -7.15 14.72 -30.33
N GLY A 259 -7.85 15.67 -29.69
CA GLY A 259 -7.26 16.89 -29.15
C GLY A 259 -6.17 16.62 -28.11
N THR A 260 -5.19 17.52 -27.98
CA THR A 260 -4.00 17.30 -27.15
C THR A 260 -4.24 17.69 -25.68
N ALA A 261 -3.36 17.24 -24.78
CA ALA A 261 -3.38 17.65 -23.37
C ALA A 261 -3.24 19.18 -23.22
N ASP A 262 -2.45 19.81 -24.08
CA ASP A 262 -2.23 21.26 -24.06
C ASP A 262 -3.47 22.01 -24.53
N GLU A 263 -4.10 21.60 -25.63
CA GLU A 263 -5.38 22.16 -26.07
C GLU A 263 -6.44 22.07 -24.98
N PHE A 264 -6.49 20.95 -24.26
CA PHE A 264 -7.40 20.78 -23.13
C PHE A 264 -7.09 21.77 -21.99
N ARG A 265 -5.81 21.90 -21.60
CA ARG A 265 -5.37 22.85 -20.56
C ARG A 265 -5.66 24.30 -20.93
N SER A 266 -5.35 24.71 -22.16
CA SER A 266 -5.58 26.07 -22.64
C SER A 266 -7.07 26.41 -22.70
N ARG A 267 -7.92 25.49 -23.17
CA ARG A 267 -9.38 25.66 -23.14
C ARG A 267 -9.93 25.77 -21.73
N ARG A 268 -9.42 24.95 -20.80
CA ARG A 268 -9.80 25.00 -19.37
C ARG A 268 -9.45 26.34 -18.75
N LEU A 269 -8.25 26.85 -19.02
CA LEU A 269 -7.82 28.16 -18.51
C LEU A 269 -8.65 29.29 -19.13
N ALA A 270 -8.93 29.26 -20.42
CA ALA A 270 -9.77 30.25 -21.09
C ALA A 270 -11.19 30.31 -20.50
N ALA A 271 -11.82 29.15 -20.28
CA ALA A 271 -13.14 29.08 -19.64
C ALA A 271 -13.10 29.55 -18.17
N ALA A 272 -12.01 29.26 -17.43
CA ALA A 272 -11.83 29.79 -16.09
C ALA A 272 -11.70 31.32 -16.08
N VAL A 273 -10.98 31.92 -17.04
CA VAL A 273 -10.89 33.38 -17.19
C VAL A 273 -12.26 33.99 -17.47
N GLU A 274 -13.04 33.36 -18.36
CA GLU A 274 -14.40 33.81 -18.67
C GLU A 274 -15.31 33.78 -17.43
N VAL A 275 -15.29 32.68 -16.67
CA VAL A 275 -16.07 32.54 -15.43
C VAL A 275 -15.61 33.53 -14.35
N ALA A 276 -14.30 33.79 -14.23
CA ALA A 276 -13.77 34.77 -13.30
C ALA A 276 -14.28 36.19 -13.60
N GLY A 277 -14.37 36.56 -14.88
CA GLY A 277 -14.92 37.84 -15.33
C GLY A 277 -16.43 38.00 -15.13
N MET A 278 -17.15 36.93 -14.76
CA MET A 278 -18.56 36.99 -14.38
C MET A 278 -18.75 37.24 -12.86
N MET A 279 -17.71 37.06 -12.05
CA MET A 279 -17.74 37.26 -10.60
C MET A 279 -17.39 38.70 -10.21
N PRO A 280 -17.70 39.14 -8.97
CA PRO A 280 -17.14 40.38 -8.44
C PRO A 280 -15.62 40.40 -8.55
N ASP A 281 -15.04 41.52 -8.98
CA ASP A 281 -13.62 41.64 -9.36
C ASP A 281 -12.65 41.08 -8.31
N GLU A 282 -12.85 41.36 -7.03
CA GLU A 282 -12.00 40.86 -5.94
C GLU A 282 -12.05 39.32 -5.80
N VAL A 283 -13.25 38.74 -5.97
CA VAL A 283 -13.47 37.29 -5.86
C VAL A 283 -12.96 36.58 -7.12
N GLY A 284 -13.28 37.12 -8.30
CA GLY A 284 -12.85 36.58 -9.58
C GLY A 284 -11.33 36.60 -9.74
N THR A 285 -10.68 37.71 -9.36
CA THR A 285 -9.22 37.88 -9.45
C THR A 285 -8.48 36.91 -8.53
N ARG A 286 -8.91 36.79 -7.26
CA ARG A 286 -8.30 35.84 -6.33
C ARG A 286 -8.48 34.39 -6.78
N TRP A 287 -9.66 34.05 -7.29
CA TRP A 287 -9.94 32.69 -7.75
C TRP A 287 -9.13 32.31 -8.99
N ILE A 288 -9.06 33.19 -10.01
CA ILE A 288 -8.31 32.89 -11.24
C ILE A 288 -6.79 32.79 -11.00
N ARG A 289 -6.23 33.58 -10.07
CA ARG A 289 -4.83 33.42 -9.61
C ARG A 289 -4.58 32.02 -9.06
N GLY A 290 -5.45 31.53 -8.18
CA GLY A 290 -5.35 30.17 -7.65
C GLY A 290 -5.46 29.07 -8.72
N VAL A 291 -6.29 29.29 -9.75
CA VAL A 291 -6.40 28.37 -10.91
C VAL A 291 -5.11 28.38 -11.74
N ARG A 292 -4.52 29.55 -12.01
CA ARG A 292 -3.27 29.71 -12.75
C ARG A 292 -2.09 29.10 -12.02
N GLY A 293 -1.97 29.31 -10.70
CA GLY A 293 -0.93 28.68 -9.87
C GLY A 293 -0.95 27.14 -9.97
N ARG A 294 -2.14 26.53 -9.92
CA ARG A 294 -2.28 25.07 -10.13
C ARG A 294 -1.91 24.63 -11.55
N ALA A 295 -2.28 25.43 -12.57
CA ALA A 295 -1.93 25.14 -13.96
C ALA A 295 -0.41 25.23 -14.21
N ALA A 296 0.28 26.17 -13.57
CA ALA A 296 1.73 26.32 -13.64
C ALA A 296 2.46 25.06 -13.15
N ASN A 297 2.02 24.51 -12.02
CA ASN A 297 2.60 23.31 -11.42
C ASN A 297 2.43 22.10 -12.36
N ALA A 298 1.27 21.96 -13.01
CA ALA A 298 1.01 20.90 -14.00
C ALA A 298 1.83 21.05 -15.30
N LEU A 299 2.38 22.24 -15.58
CA LEU A 299 3.30 22.49 -16.71
C LEU A 299 4.76 22.23 -16.36
N GLY A 300 5.06 21.76 -15.14
CA GLY A 300 6.42 21.55 -14.66
C GLY A 300 7.14 22.86 -14.34
N LEU A 301 6.43 23.99 -14.23
CA LEU A 301 6.97 25.20 -13.64
C LEU A 301 6.99 24.97 -12.12
N TRP A 302 8.11 24.44 -11.64
CA TRP A 302 8.33 24.11 -10.24
C TRP A 302 8.41 25.40 -9.42
N GLY A 303 7.27 25.82 -8.90
CA GLY A 303 7.18 26.94 -7.99
C GLY A 303 5.92 26.82 -7.17
N ILE A 304 6.08 26.76 -5.85
CA ILE A 304 5.07 27.12 -4.84
C ILE A 304 4.31 28.35 -5.35
N ASP A 305 2.99 28.51 -5.17
CA ASP A 305 2.38 29.84 -5.25
C ASP A 305 2.79 30.58 -3.97
N PRO A 306 3.90 31.32 -3.96
CA PRO A 306 4.49 31.77 -2.73
C PRO A 306 3.71 32.99 -2.27
N ALA A 307 2.97 33.68 -3.15
CA ALA A 307 2.05 34.74 -2.77
C ALA A 307 0.99 34.20 -1.81
N ALA A 308 0.37 33.04 -2.09
CA ALA A 308 -0.58 32.41 -1.16
C ALA A 308 0.08 31.96 0.16
N GLY A 309 1.29 31.39 0.09
CA GLY A 309 2.05 30.98 1.28
C GLY A 309 2.52 32.16 2.13
N LEU A 310 2.88 33.28 1.50
CA LEU A 310 3.33 34.53 2.13
C LEU A 310 2.15 35.32 2.69
N GLU A 311 1.02 35.40 1.98
CA GLU A 311 -0.22 35.98 2.51
C GLU A 311 -0.66 35.24 3.78
N SER A 312 -0.59 33.91 3.78
CA SER A 312 -0.89 33.09 4.96
C SER A 312 0.13 33.30 6.09
N ALA A 313 1.43 33.33 5.77
CA ALA A 313 2.49 33.50 6.76
C ALA A 313 2.50 34.91 7.39
N LEU A 314 2.22 35.94 6.59
CA LEU A 314 2.24 37.34 7.02
C LEU A 314 0.91 37.76 7.66
N GLY A 315 -0.23 37.32 7.10
CA GLY A 315 -1.57 37.67 7.58
C GLY A 315 -1.75 39.19 7.72
N ASP A 316 -2.21 39.62 8.90
CA ASP A 316 -2.41 41.04 9.21
C ASP A 316 -1.11 41.85 9.32
N ARG A 317 0.05 41.18 9.36
CA ARG A 317 1.37 41.84 9.46
C ARG A 317 1.89 42.35 8.12
N ALA A 318 1.25 42.00 7.00
CA ALA A 318 1.62 42.51 5.68
C ALA A 318 1.20 43.97 5.53
N THR A 319 2.17 44.89 5.46
CA THR A 319 1.91 46.31 5.17
C THR A 319 1.30 46.48 3.77
N PRO A 320 0.60 47.60 3.47
CA PRO A 320 0.07 47.86 2.13
C PRO A 320 1.15 47.82 1.04
N GLU A 321 2.38 48.23 1.35
CA GLU A 321 3.52 48.16 0.44
C GLU A 321 3.98 46.71 0.18
N VAL A 322 4.05 45.88 1.22
CA VAL A 322 4.34 44.44 1.08
C VAL A 322 3.27 43.76 0.22
N ARG A 323 1.99 44.05 0.46
CA ARG A 323 0.86 43.51 -0.32
C ARG A 323 0.95 43.91 -1.80
N ALA A 324 1.20 45.19 -2.09
CA ALA A 324 1.34 45.67 -3.46
C ALA A 324 2.50 45.01 -4.24
N ARG A 325 3.58 44.62 -3.55
CA ARG A 325 4.69 43.89 -4.18
C ARG A 325 4.38 42.41 -4.39
N ILE A 326 3.68 41.78 -3.44
CA ILE A 326 3.16 40.42 -3.61
C ILE A 326 2.19 40.36 -4.80
N ASP A 327 1.28 41.33 -4.91
CA ASP A 327 0.33 41.43 -6.03
C ASP A 327 1.05 41.61 -7.37
N ARG A 328 2.02 42.52 -7.46
CA ARG A 328 2.81 42.72 -8.69
C ARG A 328 3.53 41.45 -9.12
N TRP A 329 4.15 40.75 -8.18
CA TRP A 329 4.84 39.50 -8.47
C TRP A 329 3.87 38.40 -8.93
N ALA A 330 2.71 38.29 -8.28
CA ALA A 330 1.66 37.37 -8.71
C ALA A 330 1.20 37.67 -10.15
N ASP A 331 1.04 38.95 -10.51
CA ASP A 331 0.63 39.37 -11.85
C ASP A 331 1.71 39.07 -12.92
N GLU A 332 2.99 39.28 -12.60
CA GLU A 332 4.12 38.96 -13.49
C GLU A 332 4.25 37.44 -13.74
N ARG A 333 4.00 36.64 -12.71
CA ARG A 333 4.01 35.19 -12.81
C ARG A 333 2.79 34.67 -13.57
N ASP A 334 1.62 35.24 -13.34
CA ASP A 334 0.41 34.95 -14.11
C ASP A 334 0.63 35.19 -15.62
N ALA A 335 1.35 36.25 -15.98
CA ALA A 335 1.71 36.53 -17.37
C ALA A 335 2.59 35.41 -17.97
N LEU A 336 3.53 34.84 -17.21
CA LEU A 336 4.32 33.69 -17.65
C LEU A 336 3.47 32.43 -17.84
N VAL A 337 2.51 32.16 -16.95
CA VAL A 337 1.59 31.02 -17.08
C VAL A 337 0.72 31.16 -18.32
N VAL A 338 0.21 32.36 -18.60
CA VAL A 338 -0.57 32.64 -19.82
C VAL A 338 0.32 32.48 -21.07
N GLN A 339 1.56 32.95 -21.03
CA GLN A 339 2.52 32.78 -22.13
C GLN A 339 2.84 31.30 -22.37
N ALA A 340 3.08 30.53 -21.31
CA ALA A 340 3.35 29.09 -21.37
C ALA A 340 2.14 28.30 -21.91
N ALA A 341 0.93 28.65 -21.50
CA ALA A 341 -0.31 28.01 -21.96
C ALA A 341 -0.68 28.37 -23.41
N ALA A 342 -0.11 29.45 -23.98
CA ALA A 342 -0.34 29.88 -25.35
C ALA A 342 0.66 29.27 -26.36
N GLN A 343 1.74 28.66 -25.89
CA GLN A 343 2.72 28.00 -26.76
C GLN A 343 2.23 26.59 -27.14
N PRO A 344 2.10 26.26 -28.44
CA PRO A 344 1.87 24.88 -28.84
C PRO A 344 3.11 24.05 -28.52
N ALA A 345 2.94 22.85 -27.97
CA ALA A 345 4.05 21.91 -27.88
C ALA A 345 4.53 21.57 -29.30
N ALA A 346 5.68 22.12 -29.71
CA ALA A 346 6.41 21.56 -30.82
C ALA A 346 6.86 20.13 -30.45
N PRO A 347 6.97 19.21 -31.43
CA PRO A 347 7.39 17.84 -31.18
C PRO A 347 8.72 17.80 -30.42
N VAL A 348 9.02 16.65 -29.81
CA VAL A 348 10.15 16.34 -28.91
C VAL A 348 11.54 16.51 -29.57
N ASP A 349 11.62 17.19 -30.71
CA ASP A 349 12.86 17.57 -31.38
C ASP A 349 13.41 18.86 -30.77
N GLY A 350 14.12 18.76 -29.64
CA GLY A 350 15.14 19.68 -29.10
C GLY A 350 14.78 21.16 -28.82
N VAL A 351 14.09 21.84 -29.73
CA VAL A 351 13.73 23.26 -29.70
C VAL A 351 12.68 23.54 -28.61
N ALA A 352 11.69 22.65 -28.45
CA ALA A 352 10.64 22.78 -27.43
C ALA A 352 11.15 22.68 -25.98
N ALA A 353 12.22 21.90 -25.75
CA ALA A 353 12.85 21.77 -24.44
C ALA A 353 13.60 23.07 -24.05
N SER A 354 14.17 23.77 -25.02
CA SER A 354 14.85 25.05 -24.80
C SER A 354 13.89 26.15 -24.37
N ASP A 355 12.72 26.27 -25.04
CA ASP A 355 11.71 27.28 -24.70
C ASP A 355 11.08 27.01 -23.32
N ARG A 356 10.81 25.74 -23.00
CA ARG A 356 10.31 25.33 -21.68
C ARG A 356 11.35 25.57 -20.58
N MET A 357 12.62 25.30 -20.85
CA MET A 357 13.71 25.57 -19.91
C MET A 357 13.96 27.07 -19.72
N ALA A 358 13.74 27.89 -20.75
CA ALA A 358 13.76 29.34 -20.63
C ALA A 358 12.62 29.87 -19.76
N LEU A 359 11.41 29.31 -19.89
CA LEU A 359 10.27 29.63 -19.01
C LEU A 359 10.53 29.22 -17.55
N MET A 360 11.08 28.02 -17.31
CA MET A 360 11.45 27.57 -15.96
C MET A 360 12.54 28.46 -15.35
N THR A 361 13.55 28.83 -16.14
CA THR A 361 14.61 29.76 -15.70
C THR A 361 14.02 31.12 -15.31
N ARG A 362 13.10 31.65 -16.11
CA ARG A 362 12.47 32.94 -15.85
C ARG A 362 11.55 32.93 -14.61
N ASP A 363 10.80 31.85 -14.40
CA ASP A 363 9.98 31.68 -13.18
C ASP A 363 10.86 31.58 -11.92
N ARG A 364 12.00 30.89 -12.02
CA ARG A 364 13.01 30.82 -10.95
C ARG A 364 13.61 32.19 -10.65
N GLU A 365 14.04 32.92 -11.67
CA GLU A 365 14.60 34.28 -11.52
C GLU A 365 13.60 35.24 -10.87
N LEU A 366 12.33 35.20 -11.27
CA LEU A 366 11.27 35.99 -10.63
C LEU A 366 11.06 35.60 -9.17
N SER A 367 11.11 34.30 -8.86
CA SER A 367 10.92 33.82 -7.49
C SER A 367 12.09 34.18 -6.58
N GLU A 368 13.33 34.10 -7.06
CA GLU A 368 14.52 34.52 -6.33
C GLU A 368 14.53 36.04 -6.11
N ALA A 369 14.15 36.83 -7.11
CA ALA A 369 14.02 38.28 -7.01
C ALA A 369 12.94 38.70 -5.99
N ALA A 370 11.77 38.07 -6.03
CA ALA A 370 10.68 38.37 -5.09
C ALA A 370 11.02 37.99 -3.65
N LEU A 371 11.67 36.84 -3.42
CA LEU A 371 12.14 36.43 -2.10
C LEU A 371 13.19 37.40 -1.55
N ALA A 372 14.12 37.86 -2.38
CA ALA A 372 15.12 38.86 -2.00
C ALA A 372 14.45 40.20 -1.63
N ASP A 373 13.51 40.68 -2.45
CA ASP A 373 12.77 41.91 -2.21
C ASP A 373 11.91 41.87 -0.94
N LEU A 374 11.24 40.74 -0.67
CA LEU A 374 10.43 40.55 0.53
C LEU A 374 11.28 40.42 1.79
N THR A 375 12.41 39.71 1.71
CA THR A 375 13.37 39.59 2.82
C THR A 375 13.94 40.96 3.19
N ALA A 376 14.23 41.80 2.20
CA ALA A 376 14.72 43.17 2.41
C ALA A 376 13.66 44.09 3.01
N LEU A 377 12.38 43.88 2.70
CA LEU A 377 11.27 44.72 3.15
C LEU A 377 10.76 44.36 4.54
N ILE A 378 10.81 43.07 4.92
CA ILE A 378 10.23 42.58 6.17
C ILE A 378 11.10 42.96 7.38
N ALA A 379 12.44 42.88 7.28
CA ALA A 379 13.42 43.30 8.30
C ALA A 379 12.95 43.18 9.78
N ASP A 380 12.21 42.11 10.10
CA ASP A 380 11.63 41.81 11.40
C ASP A 380 12.38 40.60 11.97
N PRO A 381 13.12 40.75 13.09
CA PRO A 381 13.86 39.66 13.70
C PRO A 381 12.98 38.48 14.16
N ALA A 382 11.66 38.62 14.23
CA ALA A 382 10.73 37.57 14.62
C ALA A 382 10.35 36.59 13.48
N LEU A 383 10.75 36.87 12.24
CA LEU A 383 10.55 35.98 11.09
C LEU A 383 11.92 35.43 10.64
N ASP A 384 12.37 34.41 11.35
CA ASP A 384 13.54 33.61 10.98
C ASP A 384 13.39 33.07 9.55
N LYS A 385 14.38 33.34 8.70
CA LYS A 385 14.44 32.90 7.30
C LYS A 385 14.25 31.38 7.18
N ASP A 386 14.87 30.62 8.09
CA ASP A 386 14.78 29.17 8.10
C ASP A 386 13.39 28.69 8.55
N ALA A 387 12.68 29.47 9.37
CA ALA A 387 11.30 29.19 9.76
C ALA A 387 10.31 29.51 8.64
N LEU A 388 10.54 30.56 7.85
CA LEU A 388 9.74 30.89 6.68
C LEU A 388 9.96 29.87 5.56
N GLU A 389 11.21 29.47 5.29
CA GLU A 389 11.55 28.42 4.32
C GLU A 389 10.97 27.06 4.75
N ARG A 390 11.08 26.67 6.03
CA ARG A 390 10.43 25.45 6.55
C ARG A 390 8.91 25.49 6.46
N LYS A 391 8.28 26.64 6.69
CA LYS A 391 6.81 26.78 6.52
C LYS A 391 6.37 26.74 5.06
N LEU A 392 7.12 27.39 4.16
CA LEU A 392 6.87 27.33 2.72
C LEU A 392 7.06 25.90 2.18
N MET A 393 8.05 25.17 2.68
CA MET A 393 8.23 23.74 2.41
C MET A 393 7.12 22.89 3.04
N ALA A 394 6.73 23.13 4.30
CA ALA A 394 5.65 22.36 4.93
C ALA A 394 4.27 22.57 4.26
N GLU A 395 3.95 23.79 3.81
CA GLU A 395 2.77 24.07 2.99
C GLU A 395 2.87 23.43 1.59
N SER A 396 4.06 23.40 0.98
CA SER A 396 4.26 22.80 -0.34
C SER A 396 4.07 21.28 -0.34
N TRP A 397 4.38 20.61 0.78
CA TRP A 397 4.12 19.18 0.96
C TRP A 397 2.65 18.89 1.27
N LYS A 398 1.93 19.80 1.94
CA LYS A 398 0.48 19.68 2.19
C LYS A 398 -0.38 19.87 0.93
N ARG A 399 0.10 20.61 -0.08
CA ARG A 399 -0.62 20.88 -1.34
C ARG A 399 -0.13 20.03 -2.52
N ARG A 400 0.37 18.81 -2.26
CA ARG A 400 0.54 17.83 -3.34
C ARG A 400 -0.84 17.50 -3.94
N PRO A 401 -0.92 17.13 -5.24
CA PRO A 401 -2.20 16.88 -5.94
C PRO A 401 -3.06 15.75 -5.35
N ASP A 402 -2.57 15.05 -4.33
CA ASP A 402 -3.17 13.84 -3.78
C ASP A 402 -4.40 14.10 -2.89
N ASP A 403 -4.70 15.37 -2.57
CA ASP A 403 -5.82 15.74 -1.67
C ASP A 403 -7.16 15.93 -2.40
N ASP A 404 -7.20 15.86 -3.73
CA ASP A 404 -8.46 15.76 -4.50
C ASP A 404 -8.90 14.29 -4.65
N GLY A 405 -9.00 13.57 -3.53
CA GLY A 405 -9.95 12.46 -3.36
C GLY A 405 -9.79 11.17 -4.19
N ASP A 406 -8.65 10.90 -4.81
CA ASP A 406 -8.37 9.59 -5.45
C ASP A 406 -6.94 9.10 -5.16
N GLY A 407 -6.84 8.07 -4.31
CA GLY A 407 -5.79 7.04 -4.29
C GLY A 407 -4.33 7.48 -4.43
N GLY A 408 -3.76 8.12 -3.40
CA GLY A 408 -2.31 8.27 -3.29
C GLY A 408 -1.61 6.93 -3.07
N VAL A 409 -0.74 6.55 -4.00
CA VAL A 409 0.15 5.38 -3.91
C VAL A 409 1.13 5.61 -2.76
N ARG A 410 0.84 5.03 -1.60
CA ARG A 410 1.81 4.91 -0.50
C ARG A 410 2.90 3.93 -0.90
N PHE A 411 4.14 4.21 -0.50
CA PHE A 411 5.25 3.27 -0.67
C PHE A 411 4.88 1.93 -0.02
N ALA A 412 4.77 0.88 -0.82
CA ALA A 412 4.21 -0.39 -0.39
C ALA A 412 5.04 -1.03 0.76
N GLY A 413 6.36 -0.78 0.79
CA GLY A 413 7.30 -1.38 1.76
C GLY A 413 7.00 -1.09 3.24
N GLU A 414 6.68 0.16 3.61
CA GLU A 414 6.46 0.54 5.02
C GLU A 414 5.16 -0.04 5.60
N SER A 415 4.10 -0.09 4.80
CA SER A 415 2.82 -0.68 5.25
C SER A 415 2.93 -2.20 5.42
N MET A 416 3.82 -2.85 4.65
CA MET A 416 3.99 -4.30 4.62
C MET A 416 4.78 -4.83 5.82
N MET A 417 5.88 -4.17 6.22
CA MET A 417 6.65 -4.55 7.42
C MET A 417 5.83 -4.38 8.70
N ARG A 418 5.05 -3.29 8.78
CA ARG A 418 4.09 -3.03 9.86
C ARG A 418 3.03 -4.14 9.97
N SER A 419 2.47 -4.56 8.83
CA SER A 419 1.48 -5.64 8.80
C SER A 419 2.04 -6.97 9.32
N ALA A 420 3.31 -7.30 9.03
CA ALA A 420 3.96 -8.51 9.55
C ALA A 420 4.17 -8.47 11.07
N MET A 421 4.43 -7.29 11.62
CA MET A 421 4.59 -7.10 13.07
C MET A 421 3.25 -7.10 13.80
N GLU A 422 2.22 -6.46 13.25
CA GLU A 422 0.85 -6.54 13.77
C GLU A 422 0.37 -8.01 13.84
N ARG A 423 0.65 -8.82 12.81
CA ARG A 423 0.36 -10.27 12.82
C ARG A 423 1.15 -11.02 13.91
N SER A 424 2.42 -10.68 14.09
CA SER A 424 3.26 -11.28 15.12
C SER A 424 2.71 -10.98 16.52
N ILE A 425 2.26 -9.75 16.78
CA ILE A 425 1.69 -9.33 18.06
C ILE A 425 0.31 -9.98 18.29
N ALA A 426 -0.54 -10.03 17.26
CA ALA A 426 -1.86 -10.67 17.35
C ALA A 426 -1.76 -12.18 17.65
N THR A 427 -0.78 -12.86 17.06
CA THR A 427 -0.53 -14.29 17.30
C THR A 427 0.00 -14.57 18.71
N LEU A 428 0.67 -13.59 19.32
CA LEU A 428 1.20 -13.68 20.69
C LEU A 428 0.18 -13.27 21.77
N GLY A 429 -1.09 -13.00 21.41
CA GLY A 429 -2.19 -12.83 22.38
C GLY A 429 -2.25 -11.46 23.08
N GLY A 430 -1.72 -10.41 22.44
CA GLY A 430 -1.90 -9.03 22.90
C GLY A 430 -3.27 -8.47 22.53
N ASP A 431 -4.28 -8.64 23.39
CA ASP A 431 -5.62 -8.02 23.22
C ASP A 431 -5.57 -6.48 23.18
N GLU A 432 -4.49 -5.86 23.67
CA GLU A 432 -4.32 -4.39 23.70
C GLU A 432 -3.83 -3.77 22.38
N ALA A 433 -3.51 -4.57 21.34
CA ALA A 433 -3.06 -4.03 20.05
C ALA A 433 -4.19 -3.33 19.27
N ALA A 434 -5.46 -3.62 19.57
CA ALA A 434 -6.60 -3.04 18.87
C ALA A 434 -6.93 -1.59 19.28
N ASP A 435 -6.43 -1.13 20.44
CA ASP A 435 -6.75 0.19 21.01
C ASP A 435 -5.57 1.18 20.95
N ALA A 436 -4.42 0.76 20.42
CA ALA A 436 -3.33 1.66 20.04
C ALA A 436 -3.69 2.39 18.74
N GLY A 437 -4.65 3.31 18.84
CA GLY A 437 -5.06 4.18 17.74
C GLY A 437 -3.89 5.01 17.20
N ASP A 438 -3.80 5.07 15.87
CA ASP A 438 -3.27 6.19 15.08
C ASP A 438 -1.83 6.71 15.33
N SER A 439 -0.97 6.04 16.10
CA SER A 439 0.45 6.41 16.14
C SER A 439 1.17 5.84 14.91
N GLN A 440 1.16 6.59 13.82
CA GLN A 440 1.82 6.25 12.56
C GLN A 440 3.37 6.15 12.66
N ASP A 441 3.96 6.45 13.82
CA ASP A 441 5.40 6.67 14.05
C ASP A 441 6.09 5.72 15.06
N ALA A 442 5.48 4.58 15.45
CA ALA A 442 6.14 3.66 16.38
C ALA A 442 7.29 2.89 15.71
N ASP A 443 8.51 3.02 16.25
CA ASP A 443 9.71 2.30 15.79
C ASP A 443 9.55 0.79 16.03
N PRO A 444 9.62 -0.05 14.99
CA PRO A 444 9.50 -1.51 15.09
C PRO A 444 10.60 -2.20 15.91
N PHE A 445 11.71 -1.52 16.22
CA PHE A 445 12.81 -2.04 17.02
C PHE A 445 12.90 -1.42 18.43
N ASP A 446 11.83 -0.76 18.89
CA ASP A 446 11.74 -0.24 20.25
C ASP A 446 12.04 -1.35 21.30
N PRO A 447 13.00 -1.13 22.23
CA PRO A 447 13.28 -2.06 23.33
C PRO A 447 12.04 -2.52 24.10
N ALA A 448 11.01 -1.68 24.25
CA ALA A 448 9.76 -2.07 24.91
C ALA A 448 8.90 -3.04 24.08
N MET A 449 8.99 -2.98 22.75
CA MET A 449 8.35 -3.96 21.86
C MET A 449 9.09 -5.30 21.89
N MET A 450 10.43 -5.28 21.87
CA MET A 450 11.25 -6.49 22.02
C MET A 450 11.02 -7.17 23.37
N GLU A 451 10.91 -6.40 24.46
CA GLU A 451 10.56 -6.93 25.78
C GLU A 451 9.18 -7.61 25.75
N ARG A 452 8.17 -7.02 25.09
CA ARG A 452 6.84 -7.64 24.92
C ARG A 452 6.87 -8.94 24.12
N ILE A 453 7.65 -8.99 23.04
CA ILE A 453 7.79 -10.21 22.21
C ILE A 453 8.45 -11.33 23.02
N MET A 454 9.41 -10.98 23.88
CA MET A 454 10.10 -11.92 24.77
C MET A 454 9.27 -12.32 26.00
N SER A 455 8.34 -11.46 26.46
CA SER A 455 7.40 -11.74 27.55
C SER A 455 6.10 -12.43 27.10
N ALA A 456 5.94 -12.73 25.81
CA ALA A 456 4.74 -13.39 25.28
C ALA A 456 4.52 -14.82 25.81
N GLY A 457 5.49 -15.39 26.53
CA GLY A 457 5.41 -16.69 27.18
C GLY A 457 4.76 -16.73 28.57
N THR A 458 4.16 -15.65 29.06
CA THR A 458 3.55 -15.67 30.39
C THR A 458 2.11 -16.16 30.32
N ILE A 459 1.81 -17.23 31.07
CA ILE A 459 0.44 -17.75 31.17
C ILE A 459 -0.37 -16.84 32.07
N ARG A 460 -1.43 -16.21 31.54
CA ARG A 460 -2.36 -15.40 32.32
C ARG A 460 -3.60 -16.20 32.68
N ARG A 461 -4.33 -15.74 33.71
CA ARG A 461 -5.60 -16.37 34.11
C ARG A 461 -6.62 -16.42 32.97
N ALA A 462 -6.67 -15.37 32.14
CA ALA A 462 -7.54 -15.30 30.97
C ALA A 462 -7.24 -16.39 29.93
N ASP A 463 -5.98 -16.84 29.82
CA ASP A 463 -5.58 -17.91 28.89
C ASP A 463 -6.09 -19.29 29.33
N LEU A 464 -6.43 -19.46 30.61
CA LEU A 464 -6.85 -20.73 31.20
C LEU A 464 -8.37 -20.93 31.17
N GLU A 465 -9.18 -19.87 31.16
CA GLU A 465 -10.64 -20.02 31.09
C GLU A 465 -11.15 -20.79 29.85
N PRO A 466 -10.62 -20.56 28.64
CA PRO A 466 -10.96 -21.39 27.48
C PRO A 466 -10.65 -22.88 27.67
N VAL A 467 -9.60 -23.21 28.45
CA VAL A 467 -9.24 -24.61 28.78
C VAL A 467 -10.30 -25.21 29.69
N ARG A 468 -10.71 -24.47 30.73
CA ARG A 468 -11.79 -24.88 31.65
C ARG A 468 -13.08 -25.21 30.90
N ALA A 469 -13.49 -24.31 30.01
CA ALA A 469 -14.70 -24.46 29.21
C ALA A 469 -14.65 -25.70 28.30
N ARG A 470 -13.52 -25.96 27.63
CA ARG A 470 -13.36 -27.14 26.77
C ARG A 470 -13.28 -28.45 27.53
N LEU A 471 -12.72 -28.42 28.74
CA LEU A 471 -12.71 -29.58 29.65
C LEU A 471 -14.07 -29.81 30.33
N GLY A 472 -15.02 -28.88 30.21
CA GLY A 472 -16.35 -29.00 30.81
C GLY A 472 -16.33 -28.92 32.33
N ILE A 473 -15.35 -28.22 32.93
CA ILE A 473 -15.25 -28.04 34.38
C ILE A 473 -16.30 -27.02 34.83
N PRO A 474 -17.29 -27.41 35.64
CA PRO A 474 -18.46 -26.58 35.90
C PRO A 474 -18.16 -25.48 36.94
N ASP A 475 -19.10 -24.55 37.15
CA ASP A 475 -18.96 -23.40 38.07
C ASP A 475 -18.81 -23.79 39.53
N GLU A 476 -19.37 -24.92 39.94
CA GLU A 476 -19.25 -25.44 41.29
C GLU A 476 -17.82 -25.89 41.62
N ALA A 477 -17.01 -26.19 40.60
CA ALA A 477 -15.60 -26.54 40.72
C ALA A 477 -14.66 -25.32 40.59
N ALA A 478 -15.19 -24.10 40.43
CA ALA A 478 -14.40 -22.90 40.13
C ALA A 478 -13.33 -22.62 41.20
N THR A 479 -13.60 -22.87 42.49
CA THR A 479 -12.60 -22.63 43.56
C THR A 479 -11.36 -23.50 43.40
N LEU A 480 -11.54 -24.81 43.13
CA LEU A 480 -10.44 -25.75 42.93
C LEU A 480 -9.69 -25.45 41.61
N TRP A 481 -10.43 -25.15 40.55
CA TRP A 481 -9.86 -24.70 39.28
C TRP A 481 -9.00 -23.43 39.46
N ASN A 482 -9.52 -22.46 40.22
CA ASN A 482 -8.85 -21.19 40.48
C ASN A 482 -7.54 -21.39 41.24
N GLN A 483 -7.50 -22.29 42.22
CA GLN A 483 -6.26 -22.63 42.94
C GLN A 483 -5.21 -23.22 42.00
N LEU A 484 -5.59 -24.20 41.17
CA LEU A 484 -4.69 -24.78 40.17
C LEU A 484 -4.19 -23.75 39.16
N CYS A 485 -5.04 -22.80 38.75
CA CYS A 485 -4.65 -21.70 37.87
C CYS A 485 -3.64 -20.77 38.55
N ASP A 486 -3.89 -20.38 39.79
CA ASP A 486 -3.03 -19.45 40.54
C ASP A 486 -1.62 -20.04 40.73
N ASP A 487 -1.53 -21.34 41.01
CA ASP A 487 -0.23 -22.03 41.10
C ASP A 487 0.55 -22.03 39.78
N LEU A 488 -0.14 -22.23 38.64
CA LEU A 488 0.49 -22.19 37.32
C LEU A 488 0.93 -20.78 36.94
N VAL A 489 0.06 -19.78 37.17
CA VAL A 489 0.35 -18.37 36.88
C VAL A 489 1.56 -17.90 37.70
N ALA A 490 1.61 -18.22 38.99
CA ALA A 490 2.75 -17.87 39.84
C ALA A 490 4.05 -18.49 39.33
N LYS A 491 4.06 -19.81 39.05
CA LYS A 491 5.25 -20.48 38.50
C LYS A 491 5.65 -19.95 37.13
N SER A 492 4.69 -19.55 36.29
CA SER A 492 4.96 -18.94 34.99
C SER A 492 5.59 -17.55 35.13
N ALA A 493 5.16 -16.75 36.10
CA ALA A 493 5.72 -15.42 36.37
C ALA A 493 7.16 -15.49 36.88
N ASP A 494 7.48 -16.48 37.74
CA ASP A 494 8.85 -16.72 38.20
C ASP A 494 9.79 -17.04 37.02
N ILE A 495 9.33 -17.88 36.08
CA ILE A 495 10.07 -18.25 34.88
C ILE A 495 10.26 -17.04 33.95
N GLU A 496 9.26 -16.16 33.82
CA GLU A 496 9.37 -14.93 33.02
C GLU A 496 10.42 -13.97 33.61
N SER A 497 10.43 -13.79 34.93
CA SER A 497 11.41 -12.95 35.60
C SER A 497 12.85 -13.44 35.36
N GLU A 498 13.05 -14.76 35.38
CA GLU A 498 14.31 -15.41 35.02
C GLU A 498 14.69 -15.12 33.55
N MET A 499 13.74 -15.25 32.61
CA MET A 499 13.98 -14.95 31.19
C MET A 499 14.38 -13.49 30.95
N LYS A 500 13.70 -12.53 31.59
CA LYS A 500 14.05 -11.11 31.52
C LYS A 500 15.47 -10.85 31.99
N SER A 501 15.89 -11.52 33.08
CA SER A 501 17.27 -11.45 33.57
C SER A 501 18.29 -12.04 32.57
N VAL A 502 17.95 -13.15 31.91
CA VAL A 502 18.81 -13.77 30.89
C VAL A 502 18.97 -12.87 29.66
N VAL A 503 17.90 -12.21 29.21
CA VAL A 503 17.92 -11.28 28.07
C VAL A 503 18.81 -10.08 28.37
N HIS A 504 18.67 -9.46 29.54
CA HIS A 504 19.56 -8.36 29.93
C HIS A 504 21.03 -8.80 29.95
N ALA A 505 21.33 -10.00 30.44
CA ALA A 505 22.68 -10.56 30.44
C ALA A 505 23.16 -11.03 29.05
N ALA A 506 22.25 -11.29 28.11
CA ALA A 506 22.58 -11.71 26.75
C ALA A 506 23.03 -10.56 25.87
N MET A 507 22.56 -9.33 26.14
CA MET A 507 23.12 -8.10 25.54
C MET A 507 24.61 -7.90 25.92
N GLU A 508 25.12 -8.63 26.92
CA GLU A 508 26.52 -8.67 27.35
C GLU A 508 27.29 -9.87 26.77
N GLY A 509 26.68 -10.65 25.86
CA GLY A 509 27.40 -11.49 24.89
C GLY A 509 27.62 -12.97 25.20
N ARG A 510 27.09 -13.58 26.28
CA ARG A 510 27.41 -15.01 26.59
C ARG A 510 26.22 -15.90 26.99
N GLY A 511 26.16 -17.10 26.42
CA GLY A 511 25.34 -18.22 26.91
C GLY A 511 23.80 -18.05 26.83
N MET A 512 23.30 -17.23 25.89
CA MET A 512 21.88 -16.96 25.74
C MET A 512 21.07 -18.20 25.32
N VAL A 513 21.56 -18.95 24.33
CA VAL A 513 20.86 -20.10 23.76
C VAL A 513 20.69 -21.24 24.77
N GLU A 514 21.76 -21.59 25.50
CA GLU A 514 21.71 -22.63 26.52
C GLU A 514 20.73 -22.29 27.66
N ARG A 515 20.77 -21.04 28.15
CA ARG A 515 19.84 -20.55 29.18
C ARG A 515 18.39 -20.52 28.69
N SER A 516 18.17 -20.09 27.44
CA SER A 516 16.85 -20.12 26.80
C SER A 516 16.29 -21.54 26.70
N ARG A 517 17.11 -22.53 26.25
CA ARG A 517 16.73 -23.95 26.20
C ARG A 517 16.37 -24.49 27.59
N ALA A 518 17.15 -24.15 28.61
CA ALA A 518 16.89 -24.58 29.99
C ALA A 518 15.56 -24.02 30.52
N ILE A 519 15.28 -22.74 30.27
CA ILE A 519 14.02 -22.09 30.63
C ILE A 519 12.84 -22.73 29.89
N ALA A 520 12.95 -22.97 28.58
CA ALA A 520 11.90 -23.61 27.79
C ALA A 520 11.56 -25.02 28.32
N LYS A 521 12.57 -25.83 28.66
CA LYS A 521 12.38 -27.16 29.26
C LYS A 521 11.72 -27.11 30.63
N ARG A 522 12.10 -26.14 31.47
CA ARG A 522 11.48 -25.94 32.79
C ARG A 522 10.01 -25.54 32.67
N ARG A 523 9.69 -24.65 31.72
CA ARG A 523 8.32 -24.23 31.42
C ARG A 523 7.45 -25.41 30.98
N GLU A 524 7.96 -26.25 30.09
CA GLU A 524 7.28 -27.50 29.69
C GLU A 524 7.00 -28.43 30.87
N ALA A 525 7.97 -28.61 31.77
CA ALA A 525 7.80 -29.47 32.94
C ALA A 525 6.71 -28.93 33.89
N VAL A 526 6.66 -27.61 34.10
CA VAL A 526 5.63 -26.96 34.92
C VAL A 526 4.24 -27.13 34.32
N GLU A 527 4.07 -26.88 33.02
CA GLU A 527 2.77 -27.07 32.34
C GLU A 527 2.33 -28.54 32.38
N THR A 528 3.26 -29.49 32.16
CA THR A 528 2.95 -30.92 32.18
C THR A 528 2.47 -31.37 33.55
N ALA A 529 3.19 -30.99 34.62
CA ALA A 529 2.82 -31.30 35.99
C ALA A 529 1.48 -30.65 36.39
N TRP A 530 1.17 -29.47 35.85
CA TRP A 530 -0.12 -28.83 36.06
C TRP A 530 -1.26 -29.63 35.41
N PHE A 531 -1.11 -30.09 34.17
CA PHE A 531 -2.10 -30.98 33.55
C PHE A 531 -2.29 -32.30 34.32
N ASP A 532 -1.21 -32.87 34.88
CA ASP A 532 -1.33 -34.05 35.74
C ASP A 532 -2.12 -33.74 37.02
N SER A 533 -1.95 -32.54 37.57
CA SER A 533 -2.70 -32.06 38.74
C SER A 533 -4.18 -31.84 38.40
N VAL A 534 -4.49 -31.30 37.22
CA VAL A 534 -5.87 -31.17 36.70
C VAL A 534 -6.50 -32.55 36.51
N ALA A 535 -5.79 -33.51 35.92
CA ALA A 535 -6.27 -34.87 35.74
C ALA A 535 -6.60 -35.57 37.07
N ALA A 536 -5.74 -35.37 38.08
CA ALA A 536 -5.95 -35.91 39.42
C ALA A 536 -7.12 -35.23 40.16
N ALA A 537 -7.28 -33.91 40.00
CA ALA A 537 -8.34 -33.13 40.63
C ALA A 537 -9.73 -33.42 40.02
N PHE A 538 -9.79 -33.76 38.73
CA PHE A 538 -11.02 -33.95 37.97
C PHE A 538 -11.06 -35.31 37.25
N PRO A 539 -11.19 -36.43 38.00
CA PRO A 539 -11.12 -37.77 37.43
C PRO A 539 -12.29 -38.12 36.48
N SER A 540 -13.35 -37.31 36.45
CA SER A 540 -14.47 -37.45 35.52
C SER A 540 -14.17 -36.95 34.10
N ILE A 541 -13.08 -36.21 33.90
CA ILE A 541 -12.67 -35.72 32.59
C ILE A 541 -11.99 -36.86 31.81
N PRO A 542 -12.40 -37.16 30.57
CA PRO A 542 -11.73 -38.16 29.75
C PRO A 542 -10.26 -37.83 29.52
N ALA A 543 -9.37 -38.83 29.60
CA ALA A 543 -7.94 -38.66 29.34
C ALA A 543 -7.66 -38.03 27.96
N GLU A 544 -8.44 -38.40 26.95
CA GLU A 544 -8.35 -37.84 25.59
C GLU A 544 -8.60 -36.31 25.56
N ALA A 545 -9.49 -35.79 26.41
CA ALA A 545 -9.77 -34.36 26.50
C ALA A 545 -8.60 -33.60 27.16
N ILE A 546 -7.99 -34.20 28.19
CA ILE A 546 -6.79 -33.66 28.84
C ILE A 546 -5.61 -33.67 27.87
N ASP A 547 -5.40 -34.77 27.13
CA ASP A 547 -4.33 -34.88 26.15
C ASP A 547 -4.53 -33.92 24.96
N ALA A 548 -5.77 -33.64 24.58
CA ALA A 548 -6.08 -32.64 23.57
C ALA A 548 -5.69 -31.22 24.02
N GLU A 549 -6.03 -30.82 25.25
CA GLU A 549 -5.64 -29.51 25.79
C GLU A 549 -4.13 -29.41 26.05
N ARG A 550 -3.51 -30.50 26.51
CA ARG A 550 -2.05 -30.61 26.65
C ARG A 550 -1.36 -30.40 25.29
N GLY A 551 -1.89 -31.01 24.23
CA GLY A 551 -1.40 -30.82 22.87
C GLY A 551 -1.57 -29.38 22.35
N ARG A 552 -2.74 -28.76 22.58
CA ARG A 552 -2.98 -27.34 22.24
C ARG A 552 -1.98 -26.42 22.92
N ARG A 553 -1.72 -26.63 24.22
CA ARG A 553 -0.71 -25.88 24.97
C ARG A 553 0.71 -26.15 24.48
N ALA A 554 1.05 -27.38 24.09
CA ALA A 554 2.36 -27.69 23.52
C ALA A 554 2.64 -26.93 22.22
N VAL A 555 1.66 -26.86 21.30
CA VAL A 555 1.75 -26.05 20.07
C VAL A 555 1.94 -24.57 20.41
N ARG A 556 1.11 -24.03 21.31
CA ARG A 556 1.19 -22.62 21.71
C ARG A 556 2.51 -22.29 22.39
N ARG A 557 3.00 -23.16 23.28
CA ARG A 557 4.28 -23.01 23.98
C ARG A 557 5.45 -22.95 23.01
N VAL A 558 5.53 -23.83 22.02
CA VAL A 558 6.66 -23.82 21.07
C VAL A 558 6.67 -22.56 20.19
N ILE A 559 5.50 -22.02 19.85
CA ILE A 559 5.37 -20.75 19.12
C ILE A 559 5.78 -19.56 20.01
N GLU A 560 5.31 -19.52 21.25
CA GLU A 560 5.64 -18.46 22.22
C GLU A 560 7.14 -18.46 22.57
N SER A 561 7.73 -19.63 22.83
CA SER A 561 9.16 -19.78 23.13
C SER A 561 10.06 -19.53 21.91
N GLY A 562 9.53 -19.66 20.69
CA GLY A 562 10.22 -19.40 19.45
C GLY A 562 10.00 -17.99 18.88
N SER A 563 9.28 -17.09 19.57
CA SER A 563 8.76 -15.84 18.99
C SER A 563 9.80 -14.97 18.28
N LEU A 564 10.98 -14.79 18.91
CA LEU A 564 12.12 -14.06 18.35
C LEU A 564 12.66 -14.73 17.08
N PHE A 565 12.77 -16.06 17.11
CA PHE A 565 13.34 -16.88 16.04
C PHE A 565 12.38 -17.08 14.85
N LEU A 566 11.07 -17.03 15.11
CA LEU A 566 10.02 -17.11 14.11
C LEU A 566 9.74 -15.75 13.44
N MET A 567 10.28 -14.65 13.96
CA MET A 567 10.08 -13.30 13.41
C MET A 567 10.51 -13.22 11.94
N GLN A 568 11.65 -13.82 11.57
CA GLN A 568 12.12 -13.82 10.19
C GLN A 568 11.24 -14.66 9.25
N ALA A 569 10.73 -15.80 9.72
CA ALA A 569 9.75 -16.56 8.96
C ALA A 569 8.48 -15.73 8.70
N ARG A 570 8.01 -14.97 9.70
CA ARG A 570 6.85 -14.07 9.53
C ARG A 570 7.13 -12.86 8.63
N MET A 571 8.36 -12.31 8.67
CA MET A 571 8.78 -11.21 7.79
C MET A 571 8.86 -11.64 6.32
N THR A 572 9.22 -12.90 6.06
CA THR A 572 9.22 -13.50 4.72
C THR A 572 7.83 -13.99 4.28
N GLY A 573 6.77 -13.50 4.94
CA GLY A 573 5.39 -13.78 4.56
C GLY A 573 4.92 -15.20 4.89
N ASN A 574 5.62 -15.91 5.77
CA ASN A 574 5.25 -17.28 6.11
C ASN A 574 4.08 -17.33 7.11
N ARG A 575 2.94 -17.87 6.68
CA ARG A 575 1.66 -17.85 7.41
C ARG A 575 1.27 -19.17 8.08
N TRP A 576 1.96 -20.29 7.81
CA TRP A 576 1.56 -21.58 8.40
C TRP A 576 1.79 -21.62 9.92
N ILE A 577 2.70 -20.78 10.45
CA ILE A 577 2.92 -20.64 11.89
C ILE A 577 1.66 -20.12 12.59
N ASP A 578 0.88 -19.29 11.90
CA ASP A 578 -0.32 -18.64 12.43
C ASP A 578 -1.58 -19.51 12.24
N ALA A 579 -1.44 -20.68 11.60
CA ALA A 579 -2.54 -21.60 11.33
C ALA A 579 -2.87 -22.48 12.55
N ASP A 580 -3.96 -22.16 13.25
CA ASP A 580 -4.46 -22.97 14.38
C ASP A 580 -5.65 -23.83 13.94
N LEU A 581 -5.37 -25.10 13.62
CA LEU A 581 -6.42 -26.03 13.16
C LEU A 581 -7.43 -26.34 14.26
N ASP A 582 -7.02 -26.25 15.51
CA ASP A 582 -7.88 -26.48 16.66
C ASP A 582 -8.88 -25.35 16.85
N ARG A 583 -8.43 -24.10 16.75
CA ARG A 583 -9.30 -22.92 16.71
C ARG A 583 -10.21 -22.93 15.49
N ALA A 584 -9.72 -23.38 14.33
CA ALA A 584 -10.56 -23.51 13.14
C ALA A 584 -11.65 -24.57 13.32
N ALA A 585 -11.31 -25.71 13.94
CA ALA A 585 -12.24 -26.77 14.25
C ALA A 585 -13.29 -26.35 15.28
N ASP A 586 -12.96 -25.46 16.23
CA ASP A 586 -13.90 -24.93 17.23
C ASP A 586 -15.10 -24.18 16.63
N ALA A 587 -14.99 -23.69 15.39
CA ALA A 587 -16.12 -23.13 14.63
C ALA A 587 -17.09 -24.18 14.08
N CYS A 588 -16.73 -25.47 14.13
CA CYS A 588 -17.52 -26.57 13.59
C CYS A 588 -18.44 -27.21 14.64
N ALA A 589 -19.47 -27.91 14.16
CA ALA A 589 -20.38 -28.65 15.02
C ALA A 589 -19.62 -29.69 15.89
N PRO A 590 -20.05 -29.96 17.14
CA PRO A 590 -19.37 -30.90 18.04
C PRO A 590 -19.11 -32.30 17.44
N ASP A 591 -20.04 -32.82 16.63
CA ASP A 591 -19.86 -34.12 15.96
C ASP A 591 -18.73 -34.10 14.92
N ALA A 592 -18.61 -33.01 14.15
CA ALA A 592 -17.53 -32.86 13.18
C ALA A 592 -16.17 -32.72 13.87
N ARG A 593 -16.11 -32.01 15.01
CA ARG A 593 -14.91 -31.93 15.84
C ARG A 593 -14.48 -33.30 16.37
N ARG A 594 -15.43 -34.11 16.85
CA ARG A 594 -15.16 -35.49 17.28
C ARG A 594 -14.60 -36.34 16.16
N ALA A 595 -15.17 -36.26 14.96
CA ALA A 595 -14.68 -36.99 13.79
C ALA A 595 -13.24 -36.58 13.41
N ALA A 596 -12.88 -35.31 13.61
CA ALA A 596 -11.55 -34.78 13.35
C ALA A 596 -10.54 -34.92 14.50
N ALA A 597 -10.89 -35.58 15.62
CA ALA A 597 -10.03 -35.62 16.79
C ALA A 597 -8.65 -36.27 16.53
N VAL A 598 -8.61 -37.36 15.76
CA VAL A 598 -7.36 -38.06 15.39
C VAL A 598 -6.48 -37.18 14.49
N PRO A 599 -6.93 -36.65 13.34
CA PRO A 599 -6.09 -35.81 12.49
C PRO A 599 -5.66 -34.51 13.18
N LEU A 600 -6.46 -33.95 14.10
CA LEU A 600 -6.04 -32.83 14.93
C LEU A 600 -4.90 -33.21 15.88
N ALA A 601 -4.94 -34.40 16.49
CA ALA A 601 -3.86 -34.88 17.35
C ALA A 601 -2.56 -35.13 16.57
N ASP A 602 -2.66 -35.68 15.36
CA ASP A 602 -1.52 -35.85 14.45
C ASP A 602 -0.91 -34.51 14.06
N TRP A 603 -1.76 -33.54 13.68
CA TRP A 603 -1.32 -32.19 13.36
C TRP A 603 -0.58 -31.53 14.53
N ARG A 604 -1.10 -31.58 15.76
CA ARG A 604 -0.43 -30.98 16.94
C ARG A 604 0.99 -31.50 17.10
N ARG A 605 1.20 -32.82 17.00
CA ARG A 605 2.52 -33.44 17.10
C ARG A 605 3.46 -32.95 15.98
N ALA A 606 2.94 -32.94 14.75
CA ALA A 606 3.69 -32.53 13.58
C ALA A 606 4.07 -31.04 13.65
N GLN A 607 3.15 -30.18 14.09
CA GLN A 607 3.35 -28.75 14.30
C GLN A 607 4.41 -28.47 15.38
N VAL A 608 4.35 -29.17 16.53
CA VAL A 608 5.37 -29.04 17.58
C VAL A 608 6.76 -29.39 17.05
N ALA A 609 6.88 -30.49 16.30
CA ALA A 609 8.15 -30.90 15.69
C ALA A 609 8.66 -29.88 14.66
N ALA A 610 7.79 -29.42 13.75
CA ALA A 610 8.15 -28.49 12.69
C ALA A 610 8.61 -27.12 13.23
N VAL A 611 7.88 -26.55 14.19
CA VAL A 611 8.27 -25.28 14.82
C VAL A 611 9.56 -25.47 15.63
N GLY A 612 9.71 -26.61 16.34
CA GLY A 612 10.93 -26.94 17.07
C GLY A 612 12.18 -27.03 16.17
N GLU A 613 12.06 -27.62 14.97
CA GLU A 613 13.16 -27.66 13.99
C GLU A 613 13.61 -26.26 13.56
N LEU A 614 12.66 -25.33 13.35
CA LEU A 614 12.97 -23.95 12.97
C LEU A 614 13.62 -23.16 14.11
N VAL A 615 13.11 -23.30 15.33
CA VAL A 615 13.74 -22.68 16.50
C VAL A 615 15.18 -23.18 16.65
N ALA A 616 15.40 -24.49 16.51
CA ALA A 616 16.75 -25.06 16.55
C ALA A 616 17.65 -24.54 15.40
N CYS A 617 17.09 -24.26 14.23
CA CYS A 617 17.81 -23.65 13.12
C CYS A 617 18.31 -22.24 13.46
N SER A 618 17.47 -21.40 14.03
CA SER A 618 17.84 -20.05 14.43
C SER A 618 18.79 -20.04 15.64
N GLU A 619 18.63 -20.98 16.58
CA GLU A 619 19.60 -21.17 17.66
C GLU A 619 21.00 -21.50 17.11
N ARG A 620 21.11 -22.39 16.11
CA ARG A 620 22.40 -22.68 15.45
C ARG A 620 22.98 -21.45 14.75
N MET A 621 22.15 -20.58 14.16
CA MET A 621 22.63 -19.34 13.57
C MET A 621 23.21 -18.41 14.63
N VAL A 622 22.50 -18.20 15.75
CA VAL A 622 22.99 -17.36 16.85
C VAL A 622 24.29 -17.92 17.42
N GLU A 623 24.38 -19.24 17.65
CA GLU A 623 25.61 -19.89 18.09
C GLU A 623 26.77 -19.65 17.11
N ARG A 624 26.55 -19.77 15.78
CA ARG A 624 27.55 -19.48 14.75
C ARG A 624 27.96 -17.99 14.72
N MET A 625 27.00 -17.08 14.85
CA MET A 625 27.26 -15.64 14.88
C MET A 625 28.05 -15.22 16.12
N SER A 626 27.70 -15.73 17.30
CA SER A 626 28.44 -15.50 18.53
C SER A 626 29.87 -16.02 18.42
N ALA A 627 30.07 -17.24 17.88
CA ALA A 627 31.40 -17.79 17.67
C ALA A 627 32.25 -16.95 16.69
N ALA A 628 31.63 -16.44 15.61
CA ALA A 628 32.31 -15.53 14.67
C ALA A 628 32.70 -14.21 15.35
N SER A 629 31.81 -13.61 16.16
CA SER A 629 32.09 -12.39 16.92
C SER A 629 33.23 -12.59 17.93
N GLU A 630 33.22 -13.69 18.67
CA GLU A 630 34.30 -14.05 19.61
C GLU A 630 35.63 -14.26 18.87
N ALA A 631 35.61 -14.85 17.68
CA ALA A 631 36.80 -15.00 16.84
C ALA A 631 37.34 -13.65 16.34
N VAL A 632 36.47 -12.70 15.97
CA VAL A 632 36.89 -11.31 15.65
C VAL A 632 37.52 -10.64 16.85
N GLU A 633 36.88 -10.70 18.02
CA GLU A 633 37.40 -10.09 19.24
C GLU A 633 38.75 -10.69 19.66
N ALA A 634 38.88 -12.01 19.59
CA ALA A 634 40.14 -12.70 19.89
C ALA A 634 41.24 -12.34 18.89
N ALA A 635 40.92 -12.24 17.60
CA ALA A 635 41.89 -11.88 16.57
C ALA A 635 42.29 -10.40 16.64
N ASN A 636 41.36 -9.50 16.98
CA ASN A 636 41.66 -8.10 17.25
C ASN A 636 42.55 -7.95 18.50
N ALA A 637 42.25 -8.66 19.58
CA ALA A 637 43.08 -8.67 20.78
C ALA A 637 44.50 -9.23 20.51
N ALA A 638 44.63 -10.23 19.63
CA ALA A 638 45.93 -10.76 19.21
C ALA A 638 46.72 -9.78 18.32
N ALA A 639 46.05 -9.11 17.38
CA ALA A 639 46.67 -8.10 16.52
C ALA A 639 47.14 -6.86 17.31
N GLU A 640 46.37 -6.44 18.31
CA GLU A 640 46.74 -5.39 19.27
C GLU A 640 47.97 -5.80 20.11
N ALA A 641 48.06 -7.07 20.51
CA ALA A 641 49.21 -7.60 21.26
C ALA A 641 50.50 -7.70 20.40
N GLU A 642 50.38 -7.90 19.09
CA GLU A 642 51.51 -8.01 18.15
C GLU A 642 51.93 -6.67 17.52
N GLY A 643 51.20 -5.57 17.78
CA GLY A 643 51.55 -4.23 17.29
C GLY A 643 51.33 -4.01 15.79
N ASN A 644 50.58 -4.90 15.12
CA ASN A 644 50.24 -4.78 13.70
C ASN A 644 48.88 -4.08 13.54
N ALA A 645 48.90 -2.84 13.03
CA ALA A 645 47.70 -2.02 12.81
C ALA A 645 46.94 -2.35 11.50
N GLU A 646 47.44 -3.25 10.65
CA GLU A 646 46.76 -3.67 9.43
C GLU A 646 45.86 -4.90 9.67
N GLY A 647 44.76 -4.67 10.40
CA GLY A 647 43.71 -5.68 10.68
C GLY A 647 42.78 -6.02 9.49
N ALA A 648 43.09 -5.60 8.26
CA ALA A 648 42.20 -5.69 7.11
C ALA A 648 41.98 -7.13 6.58
N GLY A 649 42.96 -8.03 6.73
CA GLY A 649 42.87 -9.41 6.23
C GLY A 649 42.03 -10.35 7.10
N VAL A 650 42.00 -10.11 8.42
CA VAL A 650 41.20 -10.89 9.38
C VAL A 650 39.71 -10.55 9.26
N GLY A 651 39.38 -9.27 9.01
CA GLY A 651 38.02 -8.82 8.80
C GLY A 651 37.34 -9.47 7.58
N SER A 652 38.06 -9.71 6.49
CA SER A 652 37.50 -10.33 5.26
C SER A 652 37.12 -11.80 5.46
N ALA A 653 38.01 -12.61 6.05
CA ALA A 653 37.74 -14.04 6.25
C ALA A 653 36.61 -14.29 7.24
N VAL A 654 36.52 -13.50 8.32
CA VAL A 654 35.42 -13.63 9.29
C VAL A 654 34.11 -13.07 8.73
N PHE A 655 34.16 -12.03 7.89
CA PHE A 655 32.98 -11.54 7.17
C PHE A 655 32.47 -12.56 6.14
N GLU A 656 33.37 -13.28 5.45
CA GLU A 656 32.99 -14.40 4.57
C GLU A 656 32.36 -15.57 5.34
N GLU A 657 32.92 -15.94 6.49
CA GLU A 657 32.31 -16.96 7.38
C GLU A 657 30.94 -16.52 7.90
N PHE A 658 30.79 -15.23 8.22
CA PHE A 658 29.51 -14.64 8.61
C PHE A 658 28.47 -14.71 7.49
N GLN A 659 28.82 -14.28 6.27
CA GLN A 659 27.94 -14.36 5.10
C GLN A 659 27.57 -15.81 4.76
N LYS A 660 28.52 -16.73 4.90
CA LYS A 660 28.27 -18.17 4.70
C LYS A 660 27.32 -18.73 5.76
N ALA A 661 27.53 -18.40 7.04
CA ALA A 661 26.64 -18.83 8.12
C ALA A 661 25.21 -18.30 7.93
N GLN A 662 25.08 -17.04 7.48
CA GLN A 662 23.80 -16.41 7.18
C GLN A 662 23.09 -17.06 5.98
N SER A 663 23.80 -17.32 4.88
CA SER A 663 23.24 -17.98 3.69
C SER A 663 22.86 -19.45 3.95
N ASP A 664 23.68 -20.19 4.69
CA ASP A 664 23.36 -21.57 5.12
C ASP A 664 22.09 -21.59 5.97
N TYR A 665 21.97 -20.67 6.92
CA TYR A 665 20.78 -20.53 7.74
C TYR A 665 19.54 -20.15 6.91
N GLN A 666 19.64 -19.21 5.98
CA GLN A 666 18.52 -18.84 5.10
C GLN A 666 18.00 -20.05 4.32
N ARG A 667 18.92 -20.87 3.77
CA ARG A 667 18.58 -22.10 3.06
C ARG A 667 17.91 -23.12 3.98
N GLU A 668 18.47 -23.37 5.16
CA GLU A 668 17.90 -24.30 6.15
C GLU A 668 16.49 -23.86 6.58
N VAL A 669 16.28 -22.56 6.83
CA VAL A 669 14.96 -21.99 7.18
C VAL A 669 13.99 -22.10 6.01
N ALA A 670 14.39 -21.77 4.78
CA ALA A 670 13.54 -21.88 3.60
C ALA A 670 13.13 -23.33 3.31
N GLU A 671 14.03 -24.30 3.49
CA GLU A 671 13.72 -25.73 3.39
C GLU A 671 12.81 -26.22 4.50
N GLY A 672 13.08 -25.83 5.76
CA GLY A 672 12.22 -26.13 6.91
C GLY A 672 10.82 -25.57 6.74
N ALA A 673 10.71 -24.30 6.33
CA ALA A 673 9.47 -23.62 6.01
C ALA A 673 8.66 -24.34 4.92
N ARG A 674 9.29 -24.73 3.81
CA ARG A 674 8.62 -25.48 2.72
C ARG A 674 8.10 -26.84 3.19
N ARG A 675 8.88 -27.57 3.99
CA ARG A 675 8.45 -28.86 4.56
C ARG A 675 7.26 -28.67 5.51
N ALA A 676 7.32 -27.65 6.38
CA ALA A 676 6.25 -27.33 7.32
C ALA A 676 4.96 -26.89 6.60
N GLU A 677 5.07 -26.09 5.54
CA GLU A 677 3.92 -25.68 4.72
C GLU A 677 3.25 -26.88 4.03
N ALA A 678 4.04 -27.79 3.45
CA ALA A 678 3.52 -29.03 2.84
C ALA A 678 2.83 -29.93 3.88
N MET A 679 3.42 -30.07 5.07
CA MET A 679 2.84 -30.79 6.19
C MET A 679 1.53 -30.14 6.66
N GLN A 680 1.49 -28.81 6.75
CA GLN A 680 0.29 -28.06 7.12
C GLN A 680 -0.82 -28.28 6.09
N ALA A 681 -0.52 -28.17 4.79
CA ALA A 681 -1.50 -28.43 3.74
C ALA A 681 -2.08 -29.85 3.81
N ALA A 682 -1.22 -30.86 4.05
CA ALA A 682 -1.67 -32.24 4.25
C ALA A 682 -2.54 -32.39 5.51
N SER A 683 -2.18 -31.73 6.61
CA SER A 683 -2.93 -31.75 7.87
C SER A 683 -4.31 -31.09 7.72
N VAL A 684 -4.38 -29.93 7.05
CA VAL A 684 -5.63 -29.25 6.72
C VAL A 684 -6.55 -30.16 5.92
N GLN A 685 -6.00 -30.85 4.93
CA GLN A 685 -6.77 -31.76 4.09
C GLN A 685 -7.26 -32.98 4.87
N ALA A 686 -6.41 -33.59 5.71
CA ALA A 686 -6.79 -34.71 6.57
C ALA A 686 -7.90 -34.36 7.57
N VAL A 687 -7.81 -33.18 8.21
CA VAL A 687 -8.86 -32.67 9.10
C VAL A 687 -10.17 -32.43 8.34
N ALA A 688 -10.09 -31.80 7.17
CA ALA A 688 -11.26 -31.53 6.35
C ALA A 688 -11.94 -32.80 5.83
N ASP A 689 -11.17 -33.83 5.44
CA ASP A 689 -11.70 -35.11 4.94
C ASP A 689 -12.35 -35.97 6.03
N ALA A 690 -11.95 -35.78 7.28
CA ALA A 690 -12.60 -36.41 8.44
C ALA A 690 -13.97 -35.80 8.77
N MET A 691 -14.29 -34.62 8.23
CA MET A 691 -15.54 -33.90 8.50
C MET A 691 -16.57 -34.05 7.37
N PRO A 692 -17.88 -33.96 7.67
CA PRO A 692 -18.91 -33.81 6.64
C PRO A 692 -18.63 -32.57 5.77
N ARG A 693 -18.92 -32.64 4.46
CA ARG A 693 -18.62 -31.56 3.48
C ARG A 693 -19.01 -30.14 3.94
N PRO A 694 -20.20 -29.89 4.52
CA PRO A 694 -20.56 -28.55 4.99
C PRO A 694 -19.65 -28.06 6.13
N GLN A 695 -19.25 -28.95 7.04
CA GLN A 695 -18.39 -28.62 8.17
C GLN A 695 -16.93 -28.46 7.72
N ALA A 696 -16.48 -29.24 6.75
CA ALA A 696 -15.19 -29.06 6.10
C ALA A 696 -15.06 -27.67 5.44
N ALA A 697 -16.15 -27.13 4.87
CA ALA A 697 -16.18 -25.78 4.31
C ALA A 697 -16.06 -24.70 5.41
N VAL A 698 -16.81 -24.85 6.52
CA VAL A 698 -16.70 -23.96 7.70
C VAL A 698 -15.29 -23.96 8.27
N PHE A 699 -14.70 -25.14 8.44
CA PHE A 699 -13.32 -25.32 8.90
C PHE A 699 -12.32 -24.57 8.00
N ARG A 700 -12.37 -24.81 6.68
CA ARG A 700 -11.46 -24.14 5.72
C ARG A 700 -11.64 -22.62 5.71
N ARG A 701 -12.89 -22.12 5.80
CA ARG A 701 -13.16 -20.68 5.89
C ARG A 701 -12.61 -20.08 7.19
N SER A 702 -12.81 -20.74 8.31
CA SER A 702 -12.27 -20.33 9.62
C SER A 702 -10.74 -20.28 9.59
N LEU A 703 -10.10 -21.29 8.99
CA LEU A 703 -8.64 -21.32 8.84
C LEU A 703 -8.12 -20.20 7.94
N ARG A 704 -8.74 -19.96 6.78
CA ARG A 704 -8.35 -18.85 5.88
C ARG A 704 -8.49 -17.50 6.59
N ARG A 705 -9.53 -17.31 7.38
CA ARG A 705 -9.75 -16.10 8.19
C ARG A 705 -8.65 -15.89 9.23
N GLN A 706 -8.10 -16.97 9.80
CA GLN A 706 -6.95 -16.89 10.71
C GLN A 706 -5.65 -16.55 9.99
N MET A 707 -5.38 -17.15 8.83
CA MET A 707 -4.13 -16.94 8.08
C MET A 707 -4.09 -15.62 7.30
N HIS A 708 -5.26 -15.08 6.94
CA HIS A 708 -5.40 -13.85 6.14
C HIS A 708 -6.38 -12.86 6.79
N PRO A 709 -6.17 -12.45 8.05
CA PRO A 709 -7.10 -11.56 8.74
C PRO A 709 -7.31 -10.24 8.00
N GLU A 710 -6.30 -9.73 7.28
CA GLU A 710 -6.39 -8.54 6.45
C GLU A 710 -7.45 -8.63 5.35
N VAL A 711 -7.69 -9.84 4.81
CA VAL A 711 -8.70 -10.08 3.78
C VAL A 711 -10.10 -10.07 4.39
N TYR A 712 -10.26 -10.59 5.61
CA TYR A 712 -11.56 -10.78 6.24
C TYR A 712 -11.96 -9.63 7.17
N ARG A 713 -11.03 -8.80 7.66
CA ARG A 713 -11.24 -7.81 8.73
C ARG A 713 -12.48 -6.93 8.54
N ASP A 714 -12.65 -6.27 7.40
CA ASP A 714 -13.85 -5.44 7.23
C ASP A 714 -15.09 -6.21 6.72
N GLN A 715 -14.94 -7.45 6.25
CA GLN A 715 -16.11 -8.31 6.07
C GLN A 715 -16.66 -8.71 7.45
N ASP A 716 -15.79 -9.00 8.40
CA ASP A 716 -16.17 -9.36 9.77
C ASP A 716 -16.92 -8.23 10.47
N ARG A 717 -16.54 -6.97 10.21
CA ARG A 717 -17.27 -5.80 10.70
C ARG A 717 -18.69 -5.73 10.13
N VAL A 718 -18.84 -6.01 8.84
CA VAL A 718 -20.15 -6.05 8.17
C VAL A 718 -20.99 -7.22 8.68
N ASP A 719 -20.40 -8.40 8.80
CA ASP A 719 -21.07 -9.60 9.34
C ASP A 719 -21.55 -9.35 10.77
N ALA A 720 -20.72 -8.76 11.64
CA ALA A 720 -21.11 -8.41 13.01
C ALA A 720 -22.26 -7.38 13.07
N ALA A 721 -22.25 -6.38 12.19
CA ALA A 721 -23.33 -5.40 12.10
C ALA A 721 -24.64 -6.05 11.63
N ILE A 722 -24.57 -6.96 10.65
CA ILE A 722 -25.72 -7.71 10.16
C ILE A 722 -26.27 -8.68 11.21
N ASP A 723 -25.41 -9.39 11.93
CA ASP A 723 -25.80 -10.26 13.04
C ASP A 723 -26.53 -9.46 14.13
N SER A 724 -26.03 -8.25 14.43
CA SER A 724 -26.67 -7.31 15.35
C SER A 724 -28.07 -6.90 14.87
N VAL A 725 -28.24 -6.62 13.58
CA VAL A 725 -29.55 -6.33 12.96
C VAL A 725 -30.48 -7.54 13.04
N LEU A 726 -30.01 -8.73 12.69
CA LEU A 726 -30.83 -9.97 12.74
C LEU A 726 -31.27 -10.31 14.17
N GLY A 727 -30.49 -9.91 15.16
CA GLY A 727 -30.81 -10.02 16.58
C GLY A 727 -31.81 -8.98 17.11
N ASP A 728 -32.17 -7.96 16.32
CA ASP A 728 -33.14 -6.94 16.74
C ASP A 728 -34.57 -7.53 16.83
N PRO A 729 -35.18 -7.56 18.03
CA PRO A 729 -36.51 -8.12 18.21
C PRO A 729 -37.63 -7.31 17.52
N SER A 730 -37.36 -6.06 17.11
CA SER A 730 -38.32 -5.18 16.44
C SER A 730 -38.58 -5.56 14.97
N LEU A 731 -37.71 -6.38 14.36
CA LEU A 731 -37.83 -6.77 12.97
C LEU A 731 -38.92 -7.83 12.72
N GLY A 732 -39.78 -7.55 11.73
CA GLY A 732 -40.73 -8.53 11.20
C GLY A 732 -40.04 -9.72 10.52
N ALA A 733 -40.76 -10.83 10.34
CA ALA A 733 -40.24 -12.04 9.70
C ALA A 733 -39.74 -11.78 8.27
N ASP A 734 -40.47 -10.96 7.50
CA ASP A 734 -40.09 -10.60 6.12
C ASP A 734 -38.81 -9.77 6.06
N GLN A 735 -38.63 -8.84 7.01
CA GLN A 735 -37.43 -8.02 7.11
C GLN A 735 -36.23 -8.88 7.48
N ARG A 736 -36.38 -9.79 8.46
CA ARG A 736 -35.33 -10.77 8.80
C ARG A 736 -34.99 -11.67 7.62
N GLY A 737 -35.98 -12.15 6.88
CA GLY A 737 -35.79 -12.93 5.66
C GLY A 737 -35.00 -12.17 4.59
N ALA A 738 -35.32 -10.89 4.37
CA ALA A 738 -34.62 -10.04 3.41
C ALA A 738 -33.17 -9.74 3.83
N VAL A 739 -32.92 -9.45 5.11
CA VAL A 739 -31.56 -9.25 5.65
C VAL A 739 -30.74 -10.53 5.55
N ALA A 740 -31.30 -11.68 5.93
CA ALA A 740 -30.62 -12.98 5.83
C ALA A 740 -30.30 -13.35 4.37
N ALA A 741 -31.19 -13.06 3.43
CA ALA A 741 -30.94 -13.27 2.00
C ALA A 741 -29.81 -12.36 1.47
N ALA A 742 -29.82 -11.07 1.83
CA ALA A 742 -28.76 -10.13 1.47
C ALA A 742 -27.40 -10.57 2.04
N TRP A 743 -27.39 -11.07 3.28
CA TRP A 743 -26.20 -11.59 3.93
C TRP A 743 -25.66 -12.86 3.27
N GLY A 744 -26.53 -13.84 2.99
CA GLY A 744 -26.13 -15.09 2.32
C GLY A 744 -25.53 -14.85 0.93
N GLU A 745 -26.11 -13.91 0.16
CA GLU A 745 -25.54 -13.52 -1.14
C GLU A 745 -24.17 -12.82 -0.97
N SER A 746 -24.05 -11.94 0.03
CA SER A 746 -22.79 -11.27 0.35
C SER A 746 -21.69 -12.26 0.68
N GLN A 747 -21.95 -13.21 1.58
CA GLN A 747 -20.97 -14.23 1.95
C GLN A 747 -20.55 -15.09 0.75
N THR A 748 -21.50 -15.52 -0.07
CA THR A 748 -21.21 -16.36 -1.25
C THR A 748 -20.30 -15.62 -2.24
N ARG A 749 -20.61 -14.34 -2.53
CA ARG A 749 -19.78 -13.53 -3.44
C ARG A 749 -18.41 -13.20 -2.82
N PHE A 750 -18.40 -12.94 -1.51
CA PHE A 750 -17.18 -12.59 -0.79
C PHE A 750 -16.19 -13.76 -0.79
N GLU A 751 -16.63 -15.01 -0.66
CA GLU A 751 -15.74 -16.17 -0.69
C GLU A 751 -14.91 -16.26 -1.98
N GLY A 752 -15.50 -15.94 -3.15
CA GLY A 752 -14.78 -15.87 -4.42
C GLY A 752 -13.81 -14.69 -4.51
N ILE A 753 -14.12 -13.56 -3.87
CA ILE A 753 -13.20 -12.41 -3.78
C ILE A 753 -12.05 -12.73 -2.82
N ALA A 754 -12.35 -13.33 -1.67
CA ALA A 754 -11.39 -13.70 -0.64
C ALA A 754 -10.40 -14.72 -1.17
N GLU A 755 -10.82 -15.71 -1.96
CA GLU A 755 -9.90 -16.66 -2.60
C GLU A 755 -8.88 -15.96 -3.51
N ARG A 756 -9.31 -14.97 -4.30
CA ARG A 756 -8.41 -14.17 -5.15
C ARG A 756 -7.49 -13.26 -4.33
N LEU A 757 -8.00 -12.63 -3.27
CA LEU A 757 -7.20 -11.81 -2.35
C LEU A 757 -6.15 -12.63 -1.61
N VAL A 758 -6.50 -13.83 -1.16
CA VAL A 758 -5.57 -14.78 -0.54
C VAL A 758 -4.49 -15.21 -1.52
N ALA A 759 -4.86 -15.55 -2.76
CA ALA A 759 -3.88 -15.89 -3.79
C ALA A 759 -2.94 -14.72 -4.11
N GLN A 760 -3.48 -13.49 -4.14
CA GLN A 760 -2.68 -12.28 -4.33
C GLN A 760 -1.73 -12.02 -3.16
N SER A 761 -2.23 -12.18 -1.93
CA SER A 761 -1.41 -12.09 -0.72
C SER A 761 -0.25 -13.09 -0.76
N ALA A 762 -0.52 -14.35 -1.11
CA ALA A 762 0.52 -15.37 -1.19
C ALA A 762 1.59 -15.06 -2.24
N ARG A 763 1.21 -14.43 -3.37
CA ARG A 763 2.18 -13.95 -4.37
C ARG A 763 3.03 -12.80 -3.84
N ASN A 764 2.41 -11.85 -3.13
CA ASN A 764 3.14 -10.74 -2.51
C ASN A 764 4.11 -11.24 -1.44
N ASP A 765 3.66 -12.18 -0.60
CA ASP A 765 4.48 -12.82 0.43
C ASP A 765 5.69 -13.52 -0.20
N ARG A 766 5.51 -14.19 -1.34
CA ARG A 766 6.61 -14.82 -2.09
C ARG A 766 7.59 -13.80 -2.69
N ALA A 767 7.07 -12.76 -3.34
CA ALA A 767 7.91 -11.69 -3.87
C ALA A 767 8.74 -11.01 -2.77
N MET A 768 8.16 -10.84 -1.57
CA MET A 768 8.87 -10.33 -0.39
C MET A 768 9.97 -11.28 0.09
N ALA A 769 9.70 -12.59 0.13
CA ALA A 769 10.70 -13.58 0.49
C ALA A 769 11.89 -13.57 -0.49
N ASP A 770 11.60 -13.44 -1.79
CA ASP A 770 12.62 -13.37 -2.84
C ASP A 770 13.45 -12.07 -2.73
N MET A 771 12.81 -10.90 -2.55
CA MET A 771 13.52 -9.63 -2.33
C MET A 771 14.37 -9.62 -1.06
N PHE A 772 13.87 -10.20 0.03
CA PHE A 772 14.63 -10.28 1.28
C PHE A 772 15.81 -11.25 1.14
N GLY A 773 15.68 -12.30 0.31
CA GLY A 773 16.80 -13.15 -0.09
C GLY A 773 17.85 -12.39 -0.89
N ASP A 774 17.43 -11.62 -1.90
CA ASP A 774 18.30 -10.85 -2.79
C ASP A 774 19.03 -9.72 -2.03
N MET A 775 18.34 -8.96 -1.16
CA MET A 775 18.94 -7.90 -0.33
C MET A 775 20.02 -8.44 0.62
N MET A 776 19.91 -9.72 1.00
CA MET A 776 20.82 -10.39 1.93
C MET A 776 21.89 -11.23 1.22
N GLY A 777 22.05 -11.07 -0.10
CA GLY A 777 23.15 -11.65 -0.88
C GLY A 777 22.91 -13.08 -1.38
N ALA A 778 21.68 -13.58 -1.41
CA ALA A 778 21.36 -14.81 -2.11
C ALA A 778 21.45 -14.60 -3.63
N VAL A 779 22.29 -15.37 -4.31
CA VAL A 779 22.51 -15.25 -5.76
C VAL A 779 21.27 -15.69 -6.53
N GLY A 780 20.64 -14.74 -7.23
CA GLY A 780 19.85 -14.96 -8.44
C GLY A 780 18.38 -15.31 -8.22
N SER A 781 17.55 -14.28 -7.99
CA SER A 781 16.11 -14.37 -8.29
C SER A 781 15.77 -13.50 -9.51
N ASP A 782 15.09 -14.09 -10.51
CA ASP A 782 14.52 -13.41 -11.68
C ASP A 782 13.27 -12.56 -11.32
N GLY A 783 12.93 -12.44 -10.03
CA GLY A 783 11.73 -11.80 -9.50
C GLY A 783 11.85 -10.28 -9.39
N GLY A 784 12.07 -9.61 -10.53
CA GLY A 784 12.26 -8.16 -10.56
C GLY A 784 11.01 -7.33 -10.22
N PRO A 785 11.12 -5.98 -10.20
CA PRO A 785 10.05 -4.99 -9.91
C PRO A 785 8.71 -5.21 -10.63
N SER A 786 8.74 -5.97 -11.73
CA SER A 786 7.59 -6.29 -12.59
C SER A 786 6.51 -7.16 -11.95
N ASP A 787 6.85 -8.01 -10.97
CA ASP A 787 5.85 -8.83 -10.26
C ASP A 787 5.09 -7.99 -9.21
N MET A 788 5.75 -7.00 -8.61
CA MET A 788 5.13 -6.04 -7.68
C MET A 788 4.16 -5.08 -8.38
N GLU A 789 4.49 -4.58 -9.58
CA GLU A 789 3.56 -3.74 -10.34
C GLU A 789 2.30 -4.51 -10.78
N ARG A 790 2.45 -5.77 -11.19
CA ARG A 790 1.30 -6.66 -11.48
C ARG A 790 0.46 -6.91 -10.24
N ALA A 791 1.10 -7.09 -9.09
CA ALA A 791 0.42 -7.22 -7.81
C ALA A 791 -0.39 -5.98 -7.44
N ALA A 792 0.14 -4.78 -7.70
CA ALA A 792 -0.54 -3.52 -7.40
C ALA A 792 -1.85 -3.35 -8.19
N THR A 793 -1.85 -3.59 -9.50
CA THR A 793 -3.08 -3.45 -10.32
C THR A 793 -4.14 -4.50 -9.95
N GLN A 794 -3.74 -5.74 -9.63
CA GLN A 794 -4.68 -6.77 -9.17
C GLN A 794 -5.23 -6.47 -7.76
N SER A 795 -4.44 -5.79 -6.92
CA SER A 795 -4.86 -5.33 -5.59
C SER A 795 -5.99 -4.28 -5.69
N ASP A 796 -5.88 -3.32 -6.60
CA ASP A 796 -6.89 -2.25 -6.76
C ASP A 796 -8.25 -2.80 -7.24
N ASP A 797 -8.24 -3.77 -8.14
CA ASP A 797 -9.44 -4.44 -8.64
C ASP A 797 -10.17 -5.22 -7.54
N LEU A 798 -9.42 -5.94 -6.70
CA LEU A 798 -9.98 -6.74 -5.62
C LEU A 798 -10.46 -5.87 -4.47
N ALA A 799 -9.75 -4.78 -4.17
CA ALA A 799 -10.20 -3.76 -3.22
C ALA A 799 -11.53 -3.13 -3.68
N PHE A 800 -11.66 -2.83 -4.98
CA PHE A 800 -12.92 -2.37 -5.56
C PHE A 800 -14.05 -3.40 -5.40
N ASP A 801 -13.83 -4.66 -5.80
CA ASP A 801 -14.84 -5.71 -5.69
C ASP A 801 -15.32 -5.89 -4.24
N GLN A 802 -14.38 -5.89 -3.30
CA GLN A 802 -14.67 -6.03 -1.88
C GLN A 802 -15.45 -4.83 -1.34
N ALA A 803 -15.02 -3.61 -1.66
CA ALA A 803 -15.71 -2.39 -1.23
C ALA A 803 -17.13 -2.30 -1.81
N GLU A 804 -17.31 -2.61 -3.10
CA GLU A 804 -18.62 -2.58 -3.76
C GLU A 804 -19.56 -3.68 -3.25
N LEU A 805 -19.05 -4.88 -2.98
CA LEU A 805 -19.86 -5.94 -2.39
C LEU A 805 -20.40 -5.54 -1.02
N ARG A 806 -19.55 -4.94 -0.18
CA ARG A 806 -19.95 -4.44 1.14
C ARG A 806 -20.96 -3.32 1.02
N ALA A 807 -20.69 -2.32 0.18
CA ALA A 807 -21.61 -1.20 -0.04
C ALA A 807 -22.97 -1.66 -0.57
N ARG A 808 -23.00 -2.64 -1.49
CA ARG A 808 -24.23 -3.27 -1.98
C ARG A 808 -24.98 -4.00 -0.86
N THR A 809 -24.25 -4.73 0.00
CA THR A 809 -24.83 -5.43 1.15
C THR A 809 -25.47 -4.43 2.12
N VAL A 810 -24.75 -3.38 2.48
CA VAL A 810 -25.24 -2.27 3.33
C VAL A 810 -26.50 -1.63 2.73
N ARG A 811 -26.51 -1.31 1.43
CA ARG A 811 -27.69 -0.74 0.74
C ARG A 811 -28.91 -1.65 0.83
N ARG A 812 -28.72 -2.97 0.64
CA ARG A 812 -29.81 -3.94 0.69
C ARG A 812 -30.35 -4.15 2.10
N VAL A 813 -29.47 -4.20 3.10
CA VAL A 813 -29.86 -4.26 4.52
C VAL A 813 -30.65 -3.00 4.89
N ARG A 814 -30.14 -1.81 4.54
CA ARG A 814 -30.84 -0.53 4.74
C ARG A 814 -32.21 -0.50 4.05
N ALA A 815 -32.31 -1.01 2.82
CA ALA A 815 -33.60 -1.10 2.12
C ALA A 815 -34.59 -2.04 2.82
N ALA A 816 -34.10 -3.10 3.50
CA ALA A 816 -34.95 -4.05 4.22
C ALA A 816 -35.43 -3.54 5.59
N VAL A 817 -34.58 -2.82 6.34
CA VAL A 817 -34.88 -2.44 7.75
C VAL A 817 -35.11 -0.94 7.94
N GLY A 818 -34.76 -0.11 6.96
CA GLY A 818 -34.79 1.35 7.05
C GLY A 818 -33.53 1.95 7.69
N ASP A 819 -33.21 3.20 7.34
CA ASP A 819 -31.95 3.86 7.74
C ASP A 819 -31.78 3.96 9.27
N ARG A 820 -32.85 4.23 10.03
CA ARG A 820 -32.76 4.34 11.50
C ARG A 820 -32.30 3.05 12.17
N VAL A 821 -32.85 1.91 11.77
CA VAL A 821 -32.50 0.61 12.35
C VAL A 821 -31.09 0.24 11.90
N ALA A 822 -30.76 0.42 10.63
CA ALA A 822 -29.41 0.18 10.11
C ALA A 822 -28.34 1.01 10.83
N ASP A 823 -28.57 2.31 11.06
CA ASP A 823 -27.64 3.20 11.75
C ASP A 823 -27.45 2.82 13.23
N ALA A 824 -28.52 2.37 13.91
CA ALA A 824 -28.47 1.92 15.30
C ALA A 824 -27.57 0.70 15.51
N HIS A 825 -27.41 -0.13 14.49
CA HIS A 825 -26.59 -1.35 14.50
C HIS A 825 -25.25 -1.19 13.77
N GLY A 826 -24.85 0.05 13.42
CA GLY A 826 -23.53 0.33 12.84
C GLY A 826 -23.38 -0.08 11.37
N VAL A 827 -24.48 -0.27 10.63
CA VAL A 827 -24.47 -0.61 9.20
C VAL A 827 -24.22 0.67 8.38
N ARG A 828 -22.95 1.00 8.12
CA ARG A 828 -22.52 2.21 7.40
C ARG A 828 -21.77 1.93 6.11
#